data_AF-A0A011P2D8-F1
#
_entry.id   AF-A0A011P2D8-F1
#
_cell.length_a   1.000
_cell.length_b   1.000
_cell.length_c   1.000
_cell.angle_alpha   90.00
_cell.angle_beta   90.00
_cell.angle_gamma   90.00
#
_symmetry.space_group_name_H-M   'P 1'
#
loop_
_entity.id
_entity.type
_entity.pdbx_description
1 polymer ?
#
loop_
_entity_poly.entity_id
_entity_poly.type
_entity_poly.pdbx_seq_one_letter_code
_entity_poly.pdbx_strand_id
1 'polypeptide(L)'
;MLQPTLIRHLAAHLDQGLAAWRNPLRGRGFYAAWRASSGSDWAWELDEFAGARQQILQLADDPLQAIVDELTQLGVDERRWCGYLQQLAMELPGWAGMFHWRESRPRAAEAPVSLCDFLAVRLILDRLHCAPLVQRVWGLPLQLDALARHFVAHPEELRLRHDCGSRCLPEELLATLQPLLRATAAASGRSRAPLAATVPTSATGAAGGDALAVAAWPLFVLAQHLGLSGRELRELAAGDVQALLECAASLSDGQRGQVWLLAYEHHYRQQILAALAANHGRSPARLAGAAAQFVFCMDDREEGTRRHLEEVNPAYETFGAAGFFGMPILWQGLDDDEPTALCPIVVRPTNAVREMVPASAQIAYRRHVRRRRLRLGWQERLHQTSRRGSLLAALLTAFAAPPALLALLARTLAPGRLGELLQRCRQRFDKPLPGTLQLTADGDEASRNATADNPRQGFSEDEQVARVAGFLRSIGLTEGFAPLVVIVGHGSDSRNNPHLAAYDCGACSGRHGGPNARVLAALANRPQVRRRLADQGIVVTESCRFIAVEHNTCDESFLWYDDEPLVPTHQAAFARLRRDCEEAARLHALERCRRFASAPDSPTPQQARQHLANRRQDLAQARPELGHATVATAFIGRRSMSRGAFFDRRVFLISYDPLPDSDGRILEATLLAAGPVGAGISLEYYFSTVNNEGYGCGSKVMHNLTGLFGVMQGSSSDLRTGLPLQMVEIHEAMRLLVIVEQTREIVSAIYQRQPPLQELIGNGWVLLAALDPQSGAIDLFDPATGWQPWTVADAGSPALPERERSADWFGGHREPLPPALLRRPLRQP
;
A
#
# COMPACT_ATOMS: atom_id res chain seq x y z
N MET A 1 -25.82 -13.08 -10.95
CA MET A 1 -26.43 -14.00 -9.97
C MET A 1 -25.40 -14.97 -9.40
N LEU A 2 -24.62 -15.65 -10.26
CA LEU A 2 -23.61 -16.60 -9.81
C LEU A 2 -22.57 -16.05 -8.82
N GLN A 3 -21.90 -14.96 -9.17
CA GLN A 3 -20.85 -14.36 -8.32
C GLN A 3 -21.38 -13.96 -6.93
N PRO A 4 -22.50 -13.21 -6.79
CA PRO A 4 -23.11 -12.95 -5.49
C PRO A 4 -23.32 -14.19 -4.62
N THR A 5 -23.81 -15.30 -5.19
CA THR A 5 -24.06 -16.54 -4.48
C THR A 5 -22.76 -17.17 -3.97
N LEU A 6 -21.76 -17.31 -4.84
CA LEU A 6 -20.45 -17.86 -4.47
C LEU A 6 -19.80 -17.01 -3.37
N ILE A 7 -19.72 -15.70 -3.57
CA ILE A 7 -19.09 -14.74 -2.66
C ILE A 7 -19.72 -14.79 -1.26
N ARG A 8 -21.05 -14.92 -1.18
CA ARG A 8 -21.75 -15.08 0.10
C ARG A 8 -21.25 -16.30 0.89
N HIS A 9 -21.06 -17.43 0.22
CA HIS A 9 -20.56 -18.65 0.87
C HIS A 9 -19.08 -18.56 1.22
N LEU A 10 -18.26 -17.94 0.35
CA LEU A 10 -16.84 -17.71 0.61
C LEU A 10 -16.64 -16.81 1.83
N ALA A 11 -17.34 -15.67 1.87
CA ALA A 11 -17.30 -14.73 2.98
C ALA A 11 -17.73 -15.38 4.30
N ALA A 12 -18.79 -16.21 4.27
CA ALA A 12 -19.27 -16.92 5.45
C ALA A 12 -18.30 -18.00 5.95
N HIS A 13 -17.58 -18.68 5.05
CA HIS A 13 -16.60 -19.71 5.42
C HIS A 13 -15.34 -19.11 6.03
N LEU A 14 -14.86 -17.99 5.46
CA LEU A 14 -13.64 -17.31 5.89
C LEU A 14 -13.84 -16.33 7.06
N ASP A 15 -15.08 -16.12 7.49
CA ASP A 15 -15.45 -15.16 8.55
C ASP A 15 -14.70 -15.39 9.87
N GLN A 16 -14.04 -14.34 10.35
CA GLN A 16 -13.31 -14.35 11.62
C GLN A 16 -14.14 -13.79 12.80
N GLY A 17 -15.48 -13.78 12.69
CA GLY A 17 -16.39 -13.37 13.74
C GLY A 17 -17.16 -12.08 13.50
N LEU A 18 -17.25 -11.61 12.25
CA LEU A 18 -18.15 -10.52 11.90
C LEU A 18 -19.61 -11.01 11.87
N ALA A 19 -19.83 -12.22 11.34
CA ALA A 19 -21.15 -12.82 11.23
C ALA A 19 -21.66 -13.37 12.58
N ALA A 20 -22.95 -13.15 12.85
CA ALA A 20 -23.59 -13.69 14.05
C ALA A 20 -23.79 -15.21 13.98
N TRP A 21 -23.92 -15.75 12.77
CA TRP A 21 -24.12 -17.17 12.50
C TRP A 21 -22.96 -17.72 11.68
N ARG A 22 -22.57 -18.96 11.98
CA ARG A 22 -21.46 -19.66 11.32
C ARG A 22 -21.96 -21.00 10.81
N ASN A 23 -21.40 -21.47 9.70
CA ASN A 23 -21.68 -22.81 9.23
C ASN A 23 -21.11 -23.85 10.23
N PRO A 24 -21.93 -24.73 10.83
CA PRO A 24 -21.48 -25.69 11.84
C PRO A 24 -20.51 -26.73 11.27
N LEU A 25 -20.52 -26.95 9.95
CA LEU A 25 -19.68 -27.94 9.27
C LEU A 25 -18.40 -27.34 8.66
N ARG A 26 -18.10 -26.05 8.90
CA ARG A 26 -16.91 -25.37 8.35
C ARG A 26 -15.58 -26.09 8.64
N GLY A 27 -15.52 -26.88 9.71
CA GLY A 27 -14.33 -27.67 10.07
C GLY A 27 -14.04 -28.84 9.12
N ARG A 28 -14.97 -29.18 8.22
CA ARG A 28 -14.80 -30.25 7.22
C ARG A 28 -14.27 -29.77 5.87
N GLY A 29 -13.90 -28.49 5.74
CA GLY A 29 -13.54 -27.87 4.46
C GLY A 29 -14.69 -27.07 3.85
N PHE A 30 -14.38 -26.24 2.86
CA PHE A 30 -15.33 -25.32 2.24
C PHE A 30 -16.38 -26.07 1.40
N TYR A 31 -15.95 -27.03 0.59
CA TYR A 31 -16.84 -27.79 -0.29
C TYR A 31 -17.88 -28.58 0.51
N ALA A 32 -17.44 -29.36 1.50
CA ALA A 32 -18.32 -30.16 2.34
C ALA A 32 -19.31 -29.29 3.14
N ALA A 33 -18.84 -28.16 3.68
CA ALA A 33 -19.68 -27.22 4.42
C ALA A 33 -20.72 -26.55 3.52
N TRP A 34 -20.32 -26.15 2.30
CA TRP A 34 -21.21 -25.57 1.30
C TRP A 34 -22.27 -26.58 0.85
N ARG A 35 -21.87 -27.80 0.48
CA ARG A 35 -22.78 -28.85 0.00
C ARG A 35 -23.88 -29.17 1.02
N ALA A 36 -23.50 -29.34 2.29
CA ALA A 36 -24.47 -29.63 3.35
C ALA A 36 -25.44 -28.46 3.61
N SER A 37 -24.92 -27.22 3.59
CA SER A 37 -25.75 -26.02 3.81
C SER A 37 -26.68 -25.76 2.62
N SER A 38 -26.15 -25.72 1.40
CA SER A 38 -26.91 -25.46 0.17
C SER A 38 -27.89 -26.59 -0.14
N GLY A 39 -27.54 -27.84 0.15
CA GLY A 39 -28.43 -29.00 0.06
C GLY A 39 -29.57 -28.99 1.09
N SER A 40 -29.54 -28.10 2.07
CA SER A 40 -30.62 -27.89 3.05
C SER A 40 -31.38 -26.58 2.85
N ASP A 41 -30.93 -25.73 1.92
CA ASP A 41 -31.49 -24.41 1.66
C ASP A 41 -32.66 -24.52 0.66
N TRP A 42 -33.86 -24.14 1.10
CA TRP A 42 -35.06 -24.17 0.27
C TRP A 42 -35.15 -22.96 -0.68
N ALA A 43 -34.32 -21.93 -0.51
CA ALA A 43 -34.30 -20.77 -1.40
C ALA A 43 -34.04 -21.17 -2.86
N TRP A 44 -33.23 -22.20 -3.10
CA TRP A 44 -32.96 -22.73 -4.44
C TRP A 44 -34.23 -23.14 -5.19
N GLU A 45 -35.19 -23.77 -4.50
CA GLU A 45 -36.44 -24.22 -5.13
C GLU A 45 -37.42 -23.06 -5.37
N LEU A 46 -37.29 -21.97 -4.61
CA LEU A 46 -38.12 -20.77 -4.73
C LEU A 46 -37.64 -19.80 -5.82
N ASP A 47 -36.34 -19.80 -6.14
CA ASP A 47 -35.68 -18.89 -7.10
C ASP A 47 -35.55 -19.49 -8.52
N GLU A 48 -36.53 -20.27 -8.99
CA GLU A 48 -36.56 -20.92 -10.33
C GLU A 48 -35.49 -22.01 -10.60
N PHE A 49 -34.74 -22.48 -9.59
CA PHE A 49 -33.76 -23.58 -9.72
C PHE A 49 -34.31 -24.92 -9.24
N ALA A 50 -35.45 -25.34 -9.80
CA ALA A 50 -36.13 -26.57 -9.40
C ALA A 50 -35.21 -27.80 -9.45
N GLY A 51 -35.09 -28.52 -8.34
CA GLY A 51 -34.26 -29.72 -8.21
C GLY A 51 -32.77 -29.46 -7.95
N ALA A 52 -32.31 -28.22 -7.88
CA ALA A 52 -30.92 -27.89 -7.58
C ALA A 52 -30.48 -28.45 -6.22
N ARG A 53 -31.37 -28.46 -5.22
CA ARG A 53 -31.08 -29.02 -3.91
C ARG A 53 -30.75 -30.51 -3.98
N GLN A 54 -31.55 -31.28 -4.71
CA GLN A 54 -31.33 -32.72 -4.89
C GLN A 54 -30.04 -33.00 -5.66
N GLN A 55 -29.76 -32.21 -6.70
CA GLN A 55 -28.50 -32.32 -7.44
C GLN A 55 -27.29 -32.05 -6.54
N ILE A 56 -27.33 -31.04 -5.68
CA ILE A 56 -26.24 -30.72 -4.73
C ILE A 56 -26.03 -31.89 -3.73
N LEU A 57 -27.11 -32.50 -3.23
CA LEU A 57 -27.01 -33.63 -2.32
C LEU A 57 -26.38 -34.87 -2.98
N GLN A 58 -26.58 -35.05 -4.29
CA GLN A 58 -26.07 -36.18 -5.08
C GLN A 58 -24.62 -36.01 -5.57
N LEU A 59 -24.01 -34.84 -5.38
CA LEU A 59 -22.61 -34.63 -5.76
C LEU A 59 -21.67 -35.58 -5.00
N ALA A 60 -20.52 -35.88 -5.60
CA ALA A 60 -19.46 -36.65 -4.98
C ALA A 60 -19.00 -36.04 -3.64
N ASP A 61 -18.57 -36.88 -2.70
CA ASP A 61 -18.01 -36.43 -1.42
C ASP A 61 -16.63 -35.77 -1.61
N ASP A 62 -15.84 -36.25 -2.58
CA ASP A 62 -14.53 -35.70 -2.93
C ASP A 62 -14.66 -34.52 -3.92
N PRO A 63 -14.16 -33.32 -3.58
CA PRO A 63 -14.18 -32.16 -4.48
C PRO A 63 -13.42 -32.40 -5.79
N LEU A 64 -12.34 -33.20 -5.80
CA LEU A 64 -11.59 -33.45 -7.03
C LEU A 64 -12.42 -34.27 -8.02
N GLN A 65 -13.10 -35.32 -7.53
CA GLN A 65 -14.04 -36.08 -8.34
C GLN A 65 -15.16 -35.19 -8.88
N ALA A 66 -15.71 -34.29 -8.05
CA ALA A 66 -16.72 -33.34 -8.50
C ALA A 66 -16.20 -32.42 -9.63
N ILE A 67 -14.95 -31.96 -9.57
CA ILE A 67 -14.33 -31.18 -10.65
C ILE A 67 -14.26 -32.00 -11.95
N VAL A 68 -13.79 -33.25 -11.86
CA VAL A 68 -13.68 -34.16 -13.02
C VAL A 68 -15.05 -34.40 -13.65
N ASP A 69 -16.07 -34.68 -12.83
CA ASP A 69 -17.44 -34.92 -13.29
C ASP A 69 -18.01 -33.69 -14.03
N GLU A 70 -17.83 -32.49 -13.45
CA GLU A 70 -18.32 -31.23 -14.04
C GLU A 70 -17.58 -30.88 -15.35
N LEU A 71 -16.25 -31.00 -15.41
CA LEU A 71 -15.47 -30.73 -16.63
C LEU A 71 -15.81 -31.71 -17.76
N THR A 72 -16.00 -32.98 -17.41
CA THR A 72 -16.43 -34.02 -18.35
C THR A 72 -17.84 -33.73 -18.87
N GLN A 73 -18.76 -33.35 -17.98
CA GLN A 73 -20.14 -33.00 -18.36
C GLN A 73 -20.19 -31.77 -19.28
N LEU A 74 -19.34 -30.76 -19.05
CA LEU A 74 -19.20 -29.58 -19.90
C LEU A 74 -18.60 -29.88 -21.28
N GLY A 75 -17.91 -31.02 -21.42
CA GLY A 75 -17.20 -31.41 -22.65
C GLY A 75 -15.89 -30.65 -22.87
N VAL A 76 -15.20 -30.26 -21.80
CA VAL A 76 -13.86 -29.64 -21.90
C VAL A 76 -12.83 -30.72 -22.21
N ASP A 77 -12.05 -30.56 -23.28
CA ASP A 77 -10.91 -31.46 -23.58
C ASP A 77 -9.95 -31.51 -22.38
N GLU A 78 -9.57 -32.73 -21.96
CA GLU A 78 -8.70 -32.97 -20.80
C GLU A 78 -7.39 -32.17 -20.86
N ARG A 79 -6.84 -31.99 -22.06
CA ARG A 79 -5.62 -31.20 -22.29
C ARG A 79 -5.77 -29.71 -21.95
N ARG A 80 -7.00 -29.23 -21.83
CA ARG A 80 -7.33 -27.82 -21.53
C ARG A 80 -7.81 -27.61 -20.10
N TRP A 81 -7.98 -28.66 -19.30
CA TRP A 81 -8.52 -28.55 -17.94
C TRP A 81 -7.73 -27.57 -17.07
N CYS A 82 -6.39 -27.66 -17.06
CA CYS A 82 -5.56 -26.76 -16.26
C CYS A 82 -5.77 -25.28 -16.66
N GLY A 83 -5.76 -24.97 -17.95
CA GLY A 83 -5.97 -23.61 -18.44
C GLY A 83 -7.38 -23.09 -18.13
N TYR A 84 -8.39 -23.95 -18.24
CA TYR A 84 -9.78 -23.60 -17.92
C TYR A 84 -9.96 -23.30 -16.43
N LEU A 85 -9.42 -24.15 -15.55
CA LEU A 85 -9.46 -23.93 -14.10
C LEU A 85 -8.68 -22.67 -13.68
N GLN A 86 -7.54 -22.41 -14.32
CA GLN A 86 -6.77 -21.19 -14.10
C GLN A 86 -7.58 -19.94 -14.49
N GLN A 87 -8.27 -19.96 -15.63
CA GLN A 87 -9.15 -18.85 -16.03
C GLN A 87 -10.28 -18.64 -15.02
N LEU A 88 -10.92 -19.70 -14.54
CA LEU A 88 -11.98 -19.59 -13.52
C LEU A 88 -11.46 -19.00 -12.21
N ALA A 89 -10.26 -19.38 -11.76
CA ALA A 89 -9.65 -18.76 -10.58
C ALA A 89 -9.37 -17.27 -10.80
N MET A 90 -8.92 -16.89 -12.00
CA MET A 90 -8.60 -15.51 -12.37
C MET A 90 -9.83 -14.63 -12.64
N GLU A 91 -11.06 -15.17 -12.61
CA GLU A 91 -12.28 -14.34 -12.59
C GLU A 91 -12.53 -13.67 -11.24
N LEU A 92 -12.04 -14.27 -10.15
CA LEU A 92 -12.10 -13.74 -8.78
C LEU A 92 -10.73 -13.90 -8.10
N PRO A 93 -9.68 -13.25 -8.65
CA PRO A 93 -8.31 -13.45 -8.20
C PRO A 93 -8.10 -13.10 -6.72
N GLY A 94 -8.87 -12.16 -6.17
CA GLY A 94 -8.84 -11.82 -4.75
C GLY A 94 -9.33 -12.96 -3.87
N TRP A 95 -10.51 -13.52 -4.16
CA TRP A 95 -11.05 -14.67 -3.42
C TRP A 95 -10.22 -15.94 -3.61
N ALA A 96 -9.86 -16.27 -4.85
CA ALA A 96 -9.04 -17.44 -5.15
C ALA A 96 -7.63 -17.29 -4.52
N GLY A 97 -7.04 -16.10 -4.62
CA GLY A 97 -5.76 -15.77 -3.99
C GLY A 97 -5.80 -15.87 -2.47
N MET A 98 -6.89 -15.44 -1.83
CA MET A 98 -7.08 -15.60 -0.38
C MET A 98 -7.15 -17.07 0.04
N PHE A 99 -7.86 -17.91 -0.72
CA PHE A 99 -7.90 -19.36 -0.49
C PHE A 99 -6.51 -19.99 -0.63
N HIS A 100 -5.79 -19.67 -1.71
CA HIS A 100 -4.42 -20.15 -1.93
C HIS A 100 -3.45 -19.67 -0.83
N TRP A 101 -3.55 -18.41 -0.42
CA TRP A 101 -2.70 -17.83 0.62
C TRP A 101 -2.90 -18.50 1.99
N ARG A 102 -4.15 -18.81 2.36
CA ARG A 102 -4.49 -19.52 3.60
C ARG A 102 -4.18 -21.02 3.53
N GLU A 103 -4.38 -21.66 2.39
CA GLU A 103 -4.03 -23.07 2.16
C GLU A 103 -2.52 -23.30 2.33
N SER A 104 -1.71 -22.37 1.82
CA SER A 104 -0.24 -22.40 1.99
C SER A 104 0.23 -21.97 3.40
N ARG A 105 -0.66 -21.44 4.25
CA ARG A 105 -0.34 -20.92 5.60
C ARG A 105 -1.41 -21.32 6.62
N PRO A 106 -1.61 -22.62 6.86
CA PRO A 106 -2.67 -23.09 7.74
C PRO A 106 -2.44 -22.61 9.18
N ARG A 107 -3.52 -22.13 9.82
CA ARG A 107 -3.54 -21.75 11.24
C ARG A 107 -4.51 -22.65 11.99
N ALA A 108 -4.09 -23.20 13.13
CA ALA A 108 -4.86 -24.20 13.88
C ALA A 108 -6.26 -23.72 14.34
N ALA A 109 -6.47 -22.41 14.50
CA ALA A 109 -7.74 -21.83 14.93
C ALA A 109 -8.69 -21.46 13.78
N GLU A 110 -8.25 -21.56 12.52
CA GLU A 110 -9.01 -21.17 11.33
C GLU A 110 -9.69 -22.37 10.66
N ALA A 111 -10.74 -22.11 9.86
CA ALA A 111 -11.40 -23.16 9.10
C ALA A 111 -10.48 -23.67 7.98
N PRO A 112 -10.45 -24.99 7.69
CA PRO A 112 -9.71 -25.52 6.55
C PRO A 112 -10.18 -24.89 5.24
N VAL A 113 -9.22 -24.58 4.38
CA VAL A 113 -9.45 -24.02 3.05
C VAL A 113 -8.66 -24.80 2.02
N SER A 114 -9.20 -24.90 0.81
CA SER A 114 -8.46 -25.43 -0.33
C SER A 114 -8.89 -24.73 -1.60
N LEU A 115 -7.93 -24.40 -2.48
CA LEU A 115 -8.26 -23.89 -3.80
C LEU A 115 -9.07 -24.91 -4.63
N CYS A 116 -8.88 -26.21 -4.36
CA CYS A 116 -9.68 -27.29 -4.94
C CYS A 116 -11.17 -27.15 -4.57
N ASP A 117 -11.48 -26.95 -3.28
CA ASP A 117 -12.85 -26.73 -2.82
C ASP A 117 -13.49 -25.51 -3.50
N PHE A 118 -12.74 -24.41 -3.63
CA PHE A 118 -13.20 -23.20 -4.31
C PHE A 118 -13.59 -23.49 -5.76
N LEU A 119 -12.71 -24.18 -6.50
CA LEU A 119 -12.94 -24.51 -7.91
C LEU A 119 -14.11 -25.48 -8.10
N ALA A 120 -14.23 -26.49 -7.22
CA ALA A 120 -15.35 -27.44 -7.23
C ALA A 120 -16.69 -26.70 -7.08
N VAL A 121 -16.83 -25.89 -6.02
CA VAL A 121 -18.05 -25.12 -5.79
C VAL A 121 -18.32 -24.14 -6.94
N ARG A 122 -17.28 -23.50 -7.49
CA ARG A 122 -17.43 -22.57 -8.62
C ARG A 122 -18.01 -23.27 -9.87
N LEU A 123 -17.44 -24.41 -10.27
CA LEU A 123 -17.90 -25.19 -11.41
C LEU A 123 -19.34 -25.67 -11.25
N ILE A 124 -19.68 -26.17 -10.07
CA ILE A 124 -21.05 -26.64 -9.79
C ILE A 124 -22.04 -25.46 -9.87
N LEU A 125 -21.68 -24.31 -9.29
CA LEU A 125 -22.52 -23.11 -9.40
C LEU A 125 -22.65 -22.64 -10.86
N ASP A 126 -21.58 -22.73 -11.67
CA ASP A 126 -21.64 -22.45 -13.11
C ASP A 126 -22.66 -23.38 -13.78
N ARG A 127 -22.59 -24.69 -13.55
CA ARG A 127 -23.58 -25.62 -14.09
C ARG A 127 -25.01 -25.27 -13.65
N LEU A 128 -25.23 -25.08 -12.35
CA LEU A 128 -26.57 -24.81 -11.80
C LEU A 128 -27.20 -23.52 -12.34
N HIS A 129 -26.40 -22.47 -12.59
CA HIS A 129 -26.91 -21.21 -13.15
C HIS A 129 -26.95 -21.21 -14.68
N CYS A 130 -25.92 -21.71 -15.33
CA CYS A 130 -25.77 -21.65 -16.78
C CYS A 130 -26.63 -22.69 -17.49
N ALA A 131 -26.85 -23.89 -16.94
CA ALA A 131 -27.63 -24.91 -17.65
C ALA A 131 -29.09 -24.50 -17.88
N PRO A 132 -29.85 -24.00 -16.88
CA PRO A 132 -31.20 -23.48 -17.13
C PRO A 132 -31.20 -22.27 -18.07
N LEU A 133 -30.20 -21.39 -17.97
CA LEU A 133 -30.07 -20.22 -18.84
C LEU A 133 -29.83 -20.62 -20.30
N VAL A 134 -28.91 -21.56 -20.54
CA VAL A 134 -28.57 -22.04 -21.88
C VAL A 134 -29.76 -22.76 -22.51
N GLN A 135 -30.44 -23.60 -21.72
CA GLN A 135 -31.67 -24.26 -22.13
C GLN A 135 -32.79 -23.25 -22.45
N ARG A 136 -32.96 -22.19 -21.64
CA ARG A 136 -33.99 -21.16 -21.84
C ARG A 136 -33.75 -20.31 -23.08
N VAL A 137 -32.49 -19.90 -23.30
CA VAL A 137 -32.11 -18.96 -24.37
C VAL A 137 -31.92 -19.67 -25.71
N TRP A 138 -31.26 -20.84 -25.73
CA TRP A 138 -30.92 -21.55 -26.97
C TRP A 138 -31.63 -22.90 -27.14
N GLY A 139 -32.26 -23.44 -26.10
CA GLY A 139 -32.84 -24.80 -26.16
C GLY A 139 -31.78 -25.90 -26.21
N LEU A 140 -30.54 -25.61 -25.81
CA LEU A 140 -29.39 -26.50 -25.88
C LEU A 140 -28.97 -27.00 -24.50
N PRO A 141 -28.34 -28.19 -24.41
CA PRO A 141 -27.64 -28.59 -23.20
C PRO A 141 -26.40 -27.70 -22.97
N LEU A 142 -25.97 -27.57 -21.71
CA LEU A 142 -24.72 -26.91 -21.35
C LEU A 142 -23.52 -27.81 -21.69
N GLN A 143 -23.16 -27.87 -22.97
CA GLN A 143 -21.99 -28.56 -23.49
C GLN A 143 -21.28 -27.66 -24.51
N LEU A 144 -19.95 -27.58 -24.41
CA LEU A 144 -19.14 -26.71 -25.29
C LEU A 144 -19.34 -27.06 -26.77
N ASP A 145 -19.41 -28.34 -27.13
CA ASP A 145 -19.61 -28.78 -28.51
C ASP A 145 -21.01 -28.43 -29.06
N ALA A 146 -22.03 -28.39 -28.20
CA ALA A 146 -23.38 -27.98 -28.60
C ALA A 146 -23.42 -26.47 -28.88
N LEU A 147 -22.81 -25.66 -27.99
CA LEU A 147 -22.69 -24.21 -28.17
C LEU A 147 -21.82 -23.85 -29.38
N ALA A 148 -20.69 -24.55 -29.56
CA ALA A 148 -19.79 -24.33 -30.69
C ALA A 148 -20.50 -24.58 -32.02
N ARG A 149 -21.21 -25.72 -32.17
CA ARG A 149 -22.00 -26.01 -33.37
C ARG A 149 -23.09 -24.96 -33.62
N HIS A 150 -23.76 -24.49 -32.56
CA HIS A 150 -24.76 -23.43 -32.68
C HIS A 150 -24.16 -22.13 -33.22
N PHE A 151 -23.04 -21.66 -32.66
CA PHE A 151 -22.43 -20.40 -33.07
C PHE A 151 -21.67 -20.48 -34.41
N VAL A 152 -21.20 -21.66 -34.80
CA VAL A 152 -20.71 -21.89 -36.18
C VAL A 152 -21.86 -21.76 -37.19
N ALA A 153 -23.07 -22.20 -36.83
CA ALA A 153 -24.26 -22.02 -37.67
C ALA A 153 -24.85 -20.59 -37.61
N HIS A 154 -24.52 -19.81 -36.57
CA HIS A 154 -25.04 -18.45 -36.34
C HIS A 154 -23.91 -17.47 -35.97
N PRO A 155 -22.92 -17.24 -36.86
CA PRO A 155 -21.76 -16.39 -36.58
C PRO A 155 -22.14 -14.93 -36.29
N GLU A 156 -23.24 -14.46 -36.87
CA GLU A 156 -23.77 -13.11 -36.63
C GLU A 156 -24.28 -12.93 -35.20
N GLU A 157 -24.86 -13.97 -34.59
CA GLU A 157 -25.25 -13.95 -33.19
C GLU A 157 -24.03 -13.96 -32.28
N LEU A 158 -23.02 -14.78 -32.59
CA LEU A 158 -21.77 -14.83 -31.83
C LEU A 158 -21.10 -13.45 -31.81
N ARG A 159 -20.98 -12.81 -32.97
CA ARG A 159 -20.43 -11.45 -33.09
C ARG A 159 -21.24 -10.45 -32.27
N LEU A 160 -22.56 -10.42 -32.45
CA LEU A 160 -23.43 -9.47 -31.74
C LEU A 160 -23.32 -9.64 -30.21
N ARG A 161 -23.20 -10.88 -29.73
CA ARG A 161 -22.99 -11.17 -28.30
C ARG A 161 -21.60 -10.78 -27.84
N HIS A 162 -20.57 -10.99 -28.66
CA HIS A 162 -19.21 -10.54 -28.37
C HIS A 162 -19.18 -9.01 -28.25
N ASP A 163 -19.70 -8.28 -29.24
CA ASP A 163 -19.73 -6.81 -29.25
C ASP A 163 -20.53 -6.23 -28.08
N CYS A 164 -21.67 -6.87 -27.73
CA CYS A 164 -22.43 -6.52 -26.54
C CYS A 164 -21.65 -6.80 -25.24
N GLY A 165 -20.92 -7.91 -25.18
CA GLY A 165 -20.17 -8.36 -24.01
C GLY A 165 -18.88 -7.56 -23.77
N SER A 166 -18.19 -7.19 -24.85
CA SER A 166 -16.99 -6.34 -24.84
C SER A 166 -17.30 -4.86 -24.64
N ARG A 167 -18.59 -4.47 -24.65
CA ARG A 167 -19.07 -3.08 -24.55
C ARG A 167 -18.49 -2.16 -25.64
N CYS A 168 -18.17 -2.71 -26.80
CA CYS A 168 -17.71 -1.92 -27.95
C CYS A 168 -18.85 -1.17 -28.65
N LEU A 169 -20.10 -1.43 -28.26
CA LEU A 169 -21.29 -0.75 -28.81
C LEU A 169 -21.70 0.45 -27.94
N PRO A 170 -22.21 1.54 -28.56
CA PRO A 170 -22.85 2.64 -27.85
C PRO A 170 -23.91 2.17 -26.85
N GLU A 171 -24.06 2.88 -25.73
CA GLU A 171 -24.97 2.51 -24.63
C GLU A 171 -26.43 2.38 -25.09
N GLU A 172 -26.86 3.22 -26.03
CA GLU A 172 -28.19 3.16 -26.66
C GLU A 172 -28.45 1.83 -27.37
N LEU A 173 -27.44 1.33 -28.11
CA LEU A 173 -27.50 0.04 -28.79
C LEU A 173 -27.45 -1.12 -27.79
N LEU A 174 -26.62 -1.03 -26.75
CA LEU A 174 -26.58 -2.03 -25.68
C LEU A 174 -27.95 -2.16 -24.98
N ALA A 175 -28.59 -1.04 -24.64
CA ALA A 175 -29.90 -1.01 -24.00
C ALA A 175 -30.98 -1.67 -24.87
N THR A 176 -30.87 -1.52 -26.20
CA THR A 176 -31.80 -2.12 -27.17
C THR A 176 -31.54 -3.62 -27.39
N LEU A 177 -30.28 -4.02 -27.48
CA LEU A 177 -29.89 -5.39 -27.86
C LEU A 177 -29.93 -6.38 -26.69
N GLN A 178 -29.60 -5.95 -25.47
CA GLN A 178 -29.53 -6.84 -24.32
C GLN A 178 -30.84 -7.59 -24.01
N PRO A 179 -32.03 -6.96 -24.02
CA PRO A 179 -33.30 -7.67 -23.84
C PRO A 179 -33.54 -8.73 -24.92
N LEU A 180 -33.19 -8.42 -26.17
CA LEU A 180 -33.39 -9.29 -27.32
C LEU A 180 -32.48 -10.52 -27.30
N LEU A 181 -31.23 -10.34 -26.86
CA LEU A 181 -30.27 -11.43 -26.67
C LEU A 181 -30.63 -12.37 -25.50
N ARG A 182 -31.44 -11.90 -24.56
CA ARG A 182 -31.96 -12.68 -23.41
C ARG A 182 -33.33 -13.33 -23.66
N ALA A 183 -34.00 -12.99 -24.77
CA ALA A 183 -35.28 -13.59 -25.13
C ALA A 183 -35.17 -15.12 -25.35
N THR A 184 -36.24 -15.85 -25.03
CA THR A 184 -36.28 -17.32 -25.05
C THR A 184 -36.24 -17.88 -26.47
N ALA A 185 -35.78 -19.15 -26.58
CA ALA A 185 -35.77 -19.87 -27.85
C ALA A 185 -37.17 -19.91 -28.52
N ALA A 186 -38.25 -20.01 -27.74
CA ALA A 186 -39.63 -20.00 -28.25
C ALA A 186 -40.10 -18.63 -28.80
N ALA A 187 -39.59 -17.52 -28.26
CA ALA A 187 -39.84 -16.17 -28.78
C ALA A 187 -38.93 -15.81 -29.98
N SER A 188 -37.88 -16.60 -30.22
CA SER A 188 -36.83 -16.36 -31.20
C SER A 188 -37.12 -16.85 -32.63
N GLY A 189 -38.37 -17.19 -32.95
CA GLY A 189 -38.79 -17.50 -34.34
C GLY A 189 -38.55 -16.35 -35.35
N ARG A 190 -38.03 -15.21 -34.91
CA ARG A 190 -37.44 -14.16 -35.74
C ARG A 190 -35.92 -14.35 -35.80
N SER A 191 -35.39 -14.54 -36.99
CA SER A 191 -33.94 -14.52 -37.26
C SER A 191 -33.27 -13.34 -36.54
N ARG A 192 -32.11 -13.57 -35.90
CA ARG A 192 -31.28 -12.51 -35.28
C ARG A 192 -30.40 -11.78 -36.31
N ALA A 193 -30.39 -12.24 -37.56
CA ALA A 193 -29.67 -11.64 -38.67
C ALA A 193 -30.08 -10.18 -39.00
N PRO A 194 -31.36 -9.74 -38.93
CA PRO A 194 -31.74 -8.35 -39.15
C PRO A 194 -31.18 -7.42 -38.07
N LEU A 195 -31.08 -7.87 -36.82
CA LEU A 195 -30.49 -7.12 -35.71
C LEU A 195 -28.96 -7.01 -35.86
N ALA A 196 -28.30 -8.11 -36.22
CA ALA A 196 -26.88 -8.09 -36.52
C ALA A 196 -26.52 -7.25 -37.75
N ALA A 197 -27.47 -7.05 -38.68
CA ALA A 197 -27.33 -6.17 -39.85
C ALA A 197 -27.50 -4.68 -39.51
N THR A 198 -28.24 -4.34 -38.45
CA THR A 198 -28.35 -2.96 -37.94
C THR A 198 -27.13 -2.51 -37.13
N VAL A 199 -26.27 -3.43 -36.73
CA VAL A 199 -25.00 -3.14 -36.04
C VAL A 199 -23.89 -3.11 -37.09
N PRO A 200 -23.23 -1.95 -37.32
CA PRO A 200 -22.18 -1.83 -38.32
C PRO A 200 -21.08 -2.87 -38.10
N THR A 201 -20.65 -3.54 -39.17
CA THR A 201 -19.63 -4.60 -39.15
C THR A 201 -18.21 -4.10 -38.90
N SER A 202 -18.04 -2.79 -38.75
CA SER A 202 -16.78 -2.10 -38.52
C SER A 202 -17.01 -0.99 -37.51
N ALA A 203 -16.09 -0.82 -36.58
CA ALA A 203 -16.00 0.36 -35.71
C ALA A 203 -15.90 1.70 -36.49
N THR A 204 -15.89 1.66 -37.82
CA THR A 204 -15.88 2.78 -38.77
C THR A 204 -17.22 3.02 -39.48
N GLY A 205 -18.35 2.60 -38.89
CA GLY A 205 -19.68 2.68 -39.53
C GLY A 205 -20.63 3.76 -39.02
N ALA A 206 -20.22 4.61 -38.09
CA ALA A 206 -20.99 5.79 -37.68
C ALA A 206 -20.38 7.06 -38.31
N ALA A 207 -20.40 7.13 -39.64
CA ALA A 207 -19.88 8.27 -40.39
C ALA A 207 -20.89 9.44 -40.43
N GLY A 208 -21.02 10.13 -39.30
CA GLY A 208 -21.20 11.58 -39.32
C GLY A 208 -19.83 12.24 -39.59
N GLY A 209 -19.80 13.48 -40.08
CA GLY A 209 -18.56 14.21 -40.39
C GLY A 209 -17.52 14.23 -39.26
N ASP A 210 -17.95 14.02 -38.01
CA ASP A 210 -17.10 13.93 -36.82
C ASP A 210 -16.14 12.73 -36.82
N ALA A 211 -16.55 11.55 -37.33
CA ALA A 211 -15.67 10.37 -37.33
C ALA A 211 -14.48 10.54 -38.31
N LEU A 212 -14.74 11.18 -39.46
CA LEU A 212 -13.72 11.55 -40.44
C LEU A 212 -12.80 12.66 -39.90
N ALA A 213 -13.35 13.63 -39.16
CA ALA A 213 -12.57 14.67 -38.49
C ALA A 213 -11.66 14.09 -37.38
N VAL A 214 -12.16 13.14 -36.58
CA VAL A 214 -11.38 12.43 -35.56
C VAL A 214 -10.29 11.57 -36.19
N ALA A 215 -10.60 10.85 -37.29
CA ALA A 215 -9.61 10.05 -38.02
C ALA A 215 -8.54 10.91 -38.72
N ALA A 216 -8.87 12.14 -39.11
CA ALA A 216 -7.93 13.07 -39.73
C ALA A 216 -7.03 13.81 -38.71
N TRP A 217 -7.37 13.80 -37.42
CA TRP A 217 -6.63 14.53 -36.38
C TRP A 217 -5.15 14.12 -36.25
N PRO A 218 -4.79 12.82 -36.18
CA PRO A 218 -3.39 12.41 -36.11
C PRO A 218 -2.58 12.86 -37.34
N LEU A 219 -3.19 12.79 -38.52
CA LEU A 219 -2.58 13.24 -39.78
C LEU A 219 -2.38 14.76 -39.78
N PHE A 220 -3.36 15.52 -39.29
CA PHE A 220 -3.26 16.97 -39.13
C PHE A 220 -2.14 17.37 -38.18
N VAL A 221 -2.05 16.74 -37.00
CA VAL A 221 -0.98 16.99 -36.02
C VAL A 221 0.39 16.63 -36.60
N LEU A 222 0.50 15.49 -37.28
CA LEU A 222 1.74 15.11 -37.97
C LEU A 222 2.13 16.14 -39.03
N ALA A 223 1.18 16.57 -39.86
CA ALA A 223 1.41 17.58 -40.88
C ALA A 223 1.87 18.92 -40.28
N GLN A 224 1.31 19.33 -39.13
CA GLN A 224 1.76 20.53 -38.41
C GLN A 224 3.21 20.39 -37.91
N HIS A 225 3.57 19.25 -37.32
CA HIS A 225 4.94 19.00 -36.86
C HIS A 225 5.95 18.92 -38.01
N LEU A 226 5.53 18.43 -39.17
CA LEU A 226 6.33 18.41 -40.39
C LEU A 226 6.37 19.77 -41.12
N GLY A 227 5.58 20.75 -40.67
CA GLY A 227 5.48 22.07 -41.30
C GLY A 227 4.77 22.07 -42.66
N LEU A 228 3.95 21.05 -42.95
CA LEU A 228 3.23 20.92 -44.22
C LEU A 228 2.05 21.88 -44.28
N SER A 229 2.03 22.72 -45.31
CA SER A 229 0.90 23.60 -45.60
C SER A 229 -0.29 22.84 -46.19
N GLY A 230 -1.49 23.42 -46.07
CA GLY A 230 -2.68 22.85 -46.71
C GLY A 230 -2.60 22.77 -48.24
N ARG A 231 -1.70 23.55 -48.86
CA ARG A 231 -1.43 23.45 -50.31
C ARG A 231 -0.60 22.20 -50.60
N GLU A 232 0.50 22.00 -49.89
CA GLU A 232 1.36 20.83 -50.04
C GLU A 232 0.58 19.54 -49.80
N LEU A 233 -0.26 19.49 -48.76
CA LEU A 233 -1.12 18.34 -48.48
C LEU A 233 -2.10 17.99 -49.62
N ARG A 234 -2.57 18.99 -50.38
CA ARG A 234 -3.45 18.77 -51.55
C ARG A 234 -2.69 18.34 -52.80
N GLU A 235 -1.39 18.64 -52.86
CA GLU A 235 -0.50 18.30 -53.97
C GLU A 235 0.15 16.91 -53.78
N LEU A 236 0.07 16.32 -52.57
CA LEU A 236 0.55 14.97 -52.28
C LEU A 236 -0.17 13.91 -53.13
N ALA A 237 0.59 12.94 -53.64
CA ALA A 237 0.00 11.78 -54.29
C ALA A 237 -0.68 10.87 -53.25
N ALA A 238 -1.61 10.03 -53.68
CA ALA A 238 -2.31 9.09 -52.79
C ALA A 238 -1.35 8.17 -52.01
N GLY A 239 -0.21 7.79 -52.61
CA GLY A 239 0.84 7.02 -51.94
C GLY A 239 1.53 7.78 -50.81
N ASP A 240 1.77 9.08 -50.98
CA ASP A 240 2.42 9.92 -49.95
C ASP A 240 1.47 10.16 -48.77
N VAL A 241 0.18 10.38 -49.04
CA VAL A 241 -0.86 10.48 -48.01
C VAL A 241 -0.97 9.18 -47.22
N GLN A 242 -0.92 8.04 -47.90
CA GLN A 242 -0.94 6.73 -47.27
C GLN A 242 0.29 6.52 -46.37
N ALA A 243 1.49 6.91 -46.81
CA ALA A 243 2.70 6.85 -46.00
C ALA A 243 2.62 7.72 -44.74
N LEU A 244 2.03 8.92 -44.84
CA LEU A 244 1.80 9.79 -43.67
C LEU A 244 0.78 9.16 -42.70
N LEU A 245 -0.28 8.54 -43.21
CA LEU A 245 -1.27 7.82 -42.38
C LEU A 245 -0.64 6.61 -41.68
N GLU A 246 0.17 5.82 -42.39
CA GLU A 246 0.91 4.70 -41.82
C GLU A 246 1.90 5.17 -40.75
N CYS A 247 2.59 6.29 -40.97
CA CYS A 247 3.46 6.91 -39.98
C CYS A 247 2.67 7.35 -38.73
N ALA A 248 1.54 8.04 -38.91
CA ALA A 248 0.69 8.48 -37.81
C ALA A 248 0.10 7.30 -37.01
N ALA A 249 -0.13 6.15 -37.66
CA ALA A 249 -0.63 4.93 -37.06
C ALA A 249 0.48 3.94 -36.62
N SER A 250 1.76 4.29 -36.81
CA SER A 250 2.90 3.35 -36.68
C SER A 250 3.11 2.82 -35.26
N LEU A 251 2.69 3.57 -34.25
CA LEU A 251 2.74 3.14 -32.85
C LEU A 251 1.44 2.43 -32.47
N SER A 252 1.54 1.26 -31.86
CA SER A 252 0.42 0.66 -31.13
C SER A 252 0.04 1.51 -29.89
N ASP A 253 -1.15 1.29 -29.32
CA ASP A 253 -1.56 1.96 -28.07
C ASP A 253 -0.55 1.75 -26.93
N GLY A 254 0.00 0.53 -26.83
CA GLY A 254 1.03 0.20 -25.85
C GLY A 254 2.32 1.00 -26.05
N GLN A 255 2.80 1.10 -27.29
CA GLN A 255 3.99 1.89 -27.62
C GLN A 255 3.77 3.39 -27.40
N ARG A 256 2.61 3.92 -27.77
CA ARG A 256 2.24 5.31 -27.46
C ARG A 256 2.27 5.58 -25.96
N GLY A 257 1.60 4.72 -25.18
CA GLY A 257 1.58 4.83 -23.72
C GLY A 257 2.99 4.78 -23.11
N GLN A 258 3.84 3.89 -23.61
CA GLN A 258 5.24 3.79 -23.18
C GLN A 258 6.03 5.08 -23.49
N VAL A 259 5.91 5.64 -24.69
CA VAL A 259 6.60 6.89 -25.05
C VAL A 259 6.15 8.05 -24.15
N TRP A 260 4.84 8.18 -23.89
CA TRP A 260 4.32 9.21 -22.99
C TRP A 260 4.81 9.04 -21.55
N LEU A 261 4.82 7.80 -21.05
CA LEU A 261 5.37 7.51 -19.72
C LEU A 261 6.85 7.88 -19.64
N LEU A 262 7.65 7.47 -20.63
CA LEU A 262 9.08 7.78 -20.69
C LEU A 262 9.35 9.28 -20.76
N ALA A 263 8.58 10.03 -21.54
CA ALA A 263 8.70 11.49 -21.65
C ALA A 263 8.36 12.17 -20.31
N TYR A 264 7.32 11.70 -19.64
CA TYR A 264 6.88 12.24 -18.36
C TYR A 264 7.88 11.95 -17.23
N GLU A 265 8.35 10.70 -17.12
CA GLU A 265 9.42 10.32 -16.19
C GLU A 265 10.73 11.06 -16.49
N HIS A 266 11.06 11.26 -17.77
CA HIS A 266 12.22 12.02 -18.18
C HIS A 266 12.14 13.46 -17.65
N HIS A 267 11.02 14.16 -17.85
CA HIS A 267 10.83 15.52 -17.35
C HIS A 267 11.07 15.63 -15.84
N TYR A 268 10.43 14.76 -15.05
CA TYR A 268 10.62 14.73 -13.59
C TYR A 268 12.07 14.40 -13.22
N ARG A 269 12.68 13.39 -13.85
CA ARG A 269 14.07 12.99 -13.61
C ARG A 269 15.03 14.15 -13.85
N GLN A 270 14.90 14.89 -14.97
CA GLN A 270 15.77 16.03 -15.25
C GLN A 270 15.76 17.09 -14.14
N GLN A 271 14.58 17.39 -13.59
CA GLN A 271 14.44 18.35 -12.50
C GLN A 271 15.14 17.87 -11.21
N ILE A 272 15.02 16.59 -10.88
CA ILE A 272 15.67 16.00 -9.71
C ILE A 272 17.20 16.01 -9.86
N LEU A 273 17.72 15.59 -11.01
CA LEU A 273 19.17 15.55 -11.25
C LEU A 273 19.78 16.96 -11.26
N ALA A 274 19.09 17.93 -11.88
CA ALA A 274 19.51 19.33 -11.84
C ALA A 274 19.55 19.88 -10.41
N ALA A 275 18.57 19.53 -9.57
CA ALA A 275 18.54 19.92 -8.17
C ALA A 275 19.70 19.33 -7.36
N LEU A 276 20.04 18.06 -7.59
CA LEU A 276 21.17 17.42 -6.92
C LEU A 276 22.51 18.03 -7.36
N ALA A 277 22.69 18.25 -8.66
CA ALA A 277 23.90 18.88 -9.19
C ALA A 277 24.08 20.30 -8.64
N ALA A 278 23.01 21.11 -8.60
CA ALA A 278 23.06 22.46 -8.02
C ALA A 278 23.21 22.46 -6.49
N ASN A 279 22.78 21.39 -5.80
CA ASN A 279 22.90 21.27 -4.35
C ASN A 279 24.25 20.71 -3.87
N HIS A 280 25.04 20.13 -4.77
CA HIS A 280 26.33 19.55 -4.46
C HIS A 280 27.27 20.58 -3.79
N GLY A 281 27.91 20.18 -2.69
CA GLY A 281 28.84 21.04 -1.93
C GLY A 281 28.20 22.16 -1.09
N ARG A 282 26.89 22.42 -1.17
CA ARG A 282 26.22 23.47 -0.36
C ARG A 282 26.08 23.09 1.12
N SER A 283 26.12 21.79 1.42
CA SER A 283 25.93 21.24 2.75
C SER A 283 27.10 20.37 3.20
N PRO A 284 27.61 20.52 4.44
CA PRO A 284 28.62 19.60 4.95
C PRO A 284 28.01 18.21 5.13
N ALA A 285 28.83 17.18 4.94
CA ALA A 285 28.45 15.79 5.12
C ALA A 285 27.99 15.48 6.56
N ARG A 286 28.61 16.13 7.55
CA ARG A 286 28.33 16.01 8.99
C ARG A 286 28.29 17.37 9.67
N LEU A 287 27.46 17.53 10.70
CA LEU A 287 27.47 18.72 11.56
C LEU A 287 28.41 18.54 12.75
N ALA A 288 29.47 19.34 12.82
CA ALA A 288 30.35 19.39 13.99
C ALA A 288 29.59 19.99 15.18
N GLY A 289 29.43 19.21 16.26
CA GLY A 289 28.76 19.66 17.48
C GLY A 289 27.24 19.80 17.36
N ALA A 290 26.57 18.88 16.67
CA ALA A 290 25.11 18.86 16.56
C ALA A 290 24.44 18.89 17.95
N ALA A 291 23.41 19.72 18.12
CA ALA A 291 22.67 19.83 19.37
C ALA A 291 21.86 18.57 19.67
N ALA A 292 21.34 17.94 18.61
CA ALA A 292 20.70 16.62 18.63
C ALA A 292 20.79 15.98 17.24
N GLN A 293 20.74 14.66 17.22
CA GLN A 293 20.66 13.85 16.01
C GLN A 293 19.33 13.11 15.98
N PHE A 294 18.65 13.07 14.85
CA PHE A 294 17.39 12.38 14.68
C PHE A 294 17.51 11.33 13.58
N VAL A 295 17.07 10.10 13.85
CA VAL A 295 17.00 9.05 12.84
C VAL A 295 15.53 8.76 12.57
N PHE A 296 15.05 9.24 11.43
CA PHE A 296 13.67 9.03 10.98
C PHE A 296 13.56 7.76 10.15
N CYS A 297 12.33 7.25 10.02
CA CYS A 297 12.01 6.32 8.95
C CYS A 297 12.35 6.95 7.57
N MET A 298 12.68 6.11 6.58
CA MET A 298 12.98 6.53 5.21
C MET A 298 11.76 7.08 4.45
N ASP A 299 10.57 6.90 5.03
CA ASP A 299 9.26 7.32 4.51
C ASP A 299 9.26 8.76 3.97
N ASP A 300 8.72 8.98 2.77
CA ASP A 300 8.62 10.29 2.12
C ASP A 300 7.75 11.26 2.92
N ARG A 301 6.83 10.74 3.75
CA ARG A 301 6.03 11.57 4.65
C ARG A 301 6.88 12.21 5.74
N GLU A 302 8.01 11.61 6.12
CA GLU A 302 8.95 12.16 7.08
C GLU A 302 9.92 13.19 6.47
N GLU A 303 10.01 13.26 5.13
CA GLU A 303 10.87 14.21 4.42
C GLU A 303 10.54 15.66 4.83
N GLY A 304 9.25 16.00 4.87
CA GLY A 304 8.76 17.31 5.29
C GLY A 304 9.09 17.61 6.75
N THR A 305 8.77 16.68 7.67
CA THR A 305 9.09 16.81 9.11
C THR A 305 10.58 17.10 9.33
N ARG A 306 11.45 16.33 8.67
CA ARG A 306 12.92 16.47 8.78
C ARG A 306 13.39 17.82 8.30
N ARG A 307 12.89 18.27 7.15
CA ARG A 307 13.26 19.57 6.56
C ARG A 307 12.80 20.73 7.44
N HIS A 308 11.54 20.73 7.90
CA HIS A 308 11.04 21.75 8.83
C HIS A 308 11.80 21.76 10.15
N LEU A 309 12.19 20.60 10.68
CA LEU A 309 12.99 20.51 11.90
C LEU A 309 14.39 21.12 11.74
N GLU A 310 15.05 20.88 10.61
CA GLU A 310 16.35 21.49 10.27
C GLU A 310 16.22 23.01 10.00
N GLU A 311 15.07 23.49 9.50
CA GLU A 311 14.77 24.92 9.35
C GLU A 311 14.52 25.61 10.71
N VAL A 312 13.77 24.95 11.61
CA VAL A 312 13.49 25.44 12.97
C VAL A 312 14.78 25.54 13.79
N ASN A 313 15.69 24.57 13.65
CA ASN A 313 16.96 24.58 14.35
C ASN A 313 18.09 23.99 13.48
N PRO A 314 18.91 24.86 12.86
CA PRO A 314 20.02 24.44 12.01
C PRO A 314 21.13 23.65 12.70
N ALA A 315 21.11 23.53 14.03
CA ALA A 315 22.05 22.70 14.80
C ALA A 315 21.61 21.23 14.91
N TYR A 316 20.44 20.86 14.36
CA TYR A 316 19.99 19.47 14.30
C TYR A 316 20.48 18.77 13.04
N GLU A 317 20.81 17.49 13.23
CA GLU A 317 21.23 16.61 12.14
C GLU A 317 20.23 15.46 11.99
N THR A 318 19.77 15.19 10.76
CA THR A 318 18.80 14.12 10.50
C THR A 318 19.37 13.01 9.63
N PHE A 319 19.02 11.78 9.97
CA PHE A 319 19.31 10.53 9.25
C PHE A 319 18.00 9.83 8.89
N GLY A 320 18.05 8.99 7.88
CA GLY A 320 16.91 8.18 7.45
C GLY A 320 17.28 6.70 7.39
N ALA A 321 16.38 5.83 7.81
CA ALA A 321 16.57 4.38 7.78
C ALA A 321 15.24 3.67 7.54
N ALA A 322 15.28 2.42 7.08
CA ALA A 322 14.08 1.59 7.08
C ALA A 322 13.50 1.49 8.51
N GLY A 323 12.18 1.67 8.66
CA GLY A 323 11.51 1.89 9.95
C GLY A 323 11.60 0.76 10.98
N PHE A 324 12.12 -0.42 10.60
CA PHE A 324 12.43 -1.49 11.54
C PHE A 324 13.79 -1.30 12.25
N PHE A 325 14.61 -0.33 11.82
CA PHE A 325 15.86 0.11 12.43
C PHE A 325 16.88 -1.01 12.76
N GLY A 326 16.99 -2.01 11.88
CA GLY A 326 17.89 -3.16 12.11
C GLY A 326 17.38 -4.15 13.18
N MET A 327 16.13 -4.00 13.62
CA MET A 327 15.49 -4.79 14.68
C MET A 327 14.32 -5.63 14.14
N PRO A 328 14.55 -6.67 13.32
CA PRO A 328 13.50 -7.61 12.95
C PRO A 328 13.08 -8.44 14.17
N ILE A 329 11.92 -8.10 14.73
CA ILE A 329 11.41 -8.68 15.97
C ILE A 329 9.98 -9.19 15.82
N LEU A 330 9.66 -10.22 16.60
CA LEU A 330 8.30 -10.60 16.92
C LEU A 330 7.88 -9.85 18.20
N TRP A 331 7.12 -8.78 18.04
CA TRP A 331 6.73 -7.88 19.12
C TRP A 331 5.44 -8.33 19.81
N GLN A 332 5.37 -8.16 21.12
CA GLN A 332 4.10 -8.26 21.87
C GLN A 332 4.06 -7.23 23.00
N GLY A 333 3.15 -6.25 22.87
CA GLY A 333 2.84 -5.27 23.90
C GLY A 333 1.97 -5.85 25.03
N LEU A 334 1.80 -5.06 26.10
CA LEU A 334 1.05 -5.48 27.30
C LEU A 334 -0.42 -5.83 27.04
N ASP A 335 -1.01 -5.20 26.02
CA ASP A 335 -2.43 -5.27 25.65
C ASP A 335 -2.67 -6.05 24.35
N ASP A 336 -1.62 -6.59 23.73
CA ASP A 336 -1.68 -7.32 22.47
C ASP A 336 -2.15 -8.76 22.70
N ASP A 337 -3.12 -9.21 21.90
CA ASP A 337 -3.66 -10.56 22.01
C ASP A 337 -2.69 -11.60 21.43
N GLU A 338 -1.92 -11.25 20.39
CA GLU A 338 -0.94 -12.12 19.74
C GLU A 338 0.34 -11.36 19.35
N PRO A 339 1.50 -12.05 19.25
CA PRO A 339 2.73 -11.43 18.77
C PRO A 339 2.65 -11.06 17.28
N THR A 340 3.23 -9.92 16.91
CA THR A 340 3.24 -9.39 15.54
C THR A 340 4.67 -9.21 15.04
N ALA A 341 4.96 -9.63 13.80
CA ALA A 341 6.26 -9.38 13.19
C ALA A 341 6.38 -7.90 12.81
N LEU A 342 7.44 -7.22 13.26
CA LEU A 342 7.76 -5.83 12.94
C LEU A 342 9.04 -5.75 12.12
N CYS A 343 8.95 -6.17 10.86
CA CYS A 343 10.02 -6.18 9.87
C CYS A 343 9.45 -6.24 8.43
N PRO A 344 10.27 -6.08 7.38
CA PRO A 344 9.82 -6.30 6.01
C PRO A 344 9.36 -7.74 5.80
N ILE A 345 8.41 -7.95 4.88
CA ILE A 345 7.81 -9.27 4.62
C ILE A 345 8.83 -10.33 4.15
N VAL A 346 9.93 -9.90 3.55
CA VAL A 346 11.04 -10.76 3.10
C VAL A 346 11.94 -11.23 4.25
N VAL A 347 11.76 -10.68 5.46
CA VAL A 347 12.53 -11.03 6.67
C VAL A 347 11.63 -11.76 7.66
N ARG A 348 12.07 -12.93 8.15
CA ARG A 348 11.40 -13.63 9.24
C ARG A 348 12.14 -13.36 10.56
N PRO A 349 11.47 -12.82 11.60
CA PRO A 349 12.14 -12.51 12.87
C PRO A 349 12.53 -13.79 13.61
N THR A 350 13.74 -13.82 14.16
CA THR A 350 14.26 -14.93 14.98
C THR A 350 14.19 -14.64 16.49
N ASN A 351 13.96 -13.39 16.88
CA ASN A 351 13.84 -12.96 18.26
C ASN A 351 12.45 -12.38 18.51
N ALA A 352 11.91 -12.63 19.70
CA ALA A 352 10.68 -12.07 20.22
C ALA A 352 10.99 -11.08 21.34
N VAL A 353 10.34 -9.92 21.32
CA VAL A 353 10.46 -8.90 22.37
C VAL A 353 9.08 -8.66 22.95
N ARG A 354 8.99 -8.72 24.28
CA ARG A 354 7.74 -8.54 25.01
C ARG A 354 7.83 -7.38 25.97
N GLU A 355 6.73 -6.66 26.09
CA GLU A 355 6.53 -5.79 27.24
C GLU A 355 6.18 -6.61 28.48
N MET A 356 6.85 -6.27 29.57
CA MET A 356 6.65 -6.87 30.89
C MET A 356 6.34 -5.77 31.90
N VAL A 357 5.58 -6.09 32.93
CA VAL A 357 5.32 -5.17 34.04
C VAL A 357 6.27 -5.53 35.19
N PRO A 358 6.95 -4.56 35.83
CA PRO A 358 7.77 -4.85 37.00
C PRO A 358 6.92 -5.43 38.14
N ALA A 359 7.53 -6.24 39.01
CA ALA A 359 6.83 -6.92 40.11
C ALA A 359 6.02 -5.97 40.99
N SER A 360 6.52 -4.74 41.21
CA SER A 360 5.84 -3.68 41.98
C SER A 360 4.52 -3.22 41.36
N ALA A 361 4.36 -3.31 40.03
CA ALA A 361 3.17 -2.87 39.30
C ALA A 361 2.24 -4.03 38.89
N GLN A 362 2.53 -5.29 39.26
CA GLN A 362 1.72 -6.45 38.87
C GLN A 362 0.26 -6.35 39.35
N ILE A 363 0.02 -5.79 40.54
CA ILE A 363 -1.33 -5.57 41.07
C ILE A 363 -2.08 -4.55 40.22
N ALA A 364 -1.40 -3.47 39.82
CA ALA A 364 -1.98 -2.44 38.95
C ALA A 364 -2.31 -3.03 37.57
N TYR A 365 -1.44 -3.87 37.02
CA TYR A 365 -1.66 -4.52 35.73
C TYR A 365 -2.86 -5.47 35.75
N ARG A 366 -2.99 -6.32 36.78
CA ARG A 366 -4.18 -7.18 36.93
C ARG A 366 -5.48 -6.36 37.01
N ARG A 367 -5.45 -5.20 37.67
CA ARG A 367 -6.59 -4.27 37.72
C ARG A 367 -6.88 -3.65 36.35
N HIS A 368 -5.85 -3.23 35.62
CA HIS A 368 -5.94 -2.72 34.26
C HIS A 368 -6.60 -3.76 33.33
N VAL A 369 -6.06 -4.98 33.29
CA VAL A 369 -6.60 -6.09 32.47
C VAL A 369 -8.06 -6.38 32.83
N ARG A 370 -8.42 -6.41 34.13
CA ARG A 370 -9.81 -6.59 34.56
C ARG A 370 -10.73 -5.48 34.04
N ARG A 371 -10.31 -4.22 34.13
CA ARG A 371 -11.08 -3.06 33.64
C ARG A 371 -11.26 -3.11 32.13
N ARG A 372 -10.17 -3.35 31.39
CA ARG A 372 -10.19 -3.52 29.93
C ARG A 372 -11.14 -4.64 29.52
N ARG A 373 -11.02 -5.82 30.14
CA ARG A 373 -11.93 -6.97 29.90
C ARG A 373 -13.39 -6.66 30.22
N LEU A 374 -13.66 -5.95 31.32
CA LEU A 374 -15.02 -5.52 31.66
C LEU A 374 -15.57 -4.59 30.57
N ARG A 375 -14.82 -3.56 30.17
CA ARG A 375 -15.23 -2.61 29.13
C ARG A 375 -15.51 -3.29 27.80
N LEU A 376 -14.56 -4.11 27.33
CA LEU A 376 -14.70 -4.85 26.08
C LEU A 376 -15.85 -5.86 26.14
N GLY A 377 -16.01 -6.57 27.26
CA GLY A 377 -17.12 -7.50 27.47
C GLY A 377 -18.49 -6.82 27.49
N TRP A 378 -18.60 -5.62 28.09
CA TRP A 378 -19.83 -4.81 28.02
C TRP A 378 -20.12 -4.32 26.60
N GLN A 379 -19.10 -3.84 25.90
CA GLN A 379 -19.21 -3.42 24.51
C GLN A 379 -19.69 -4.57 23.61
N GLU A 380 -19.08 -5.75 23.73
CA GLU A 380 -19.44 -6.94 22.97
C GLU A 380 -20.87 -7.39 23.28
N ARG A 381 -21.26 -7.45 24.56
CA ARG A 381 -22.64 -7.78 24.95
C ARG A 381 -23.64 -6.80 24.36
N LEU A 382 -23.38 -5.50 24.44
CA LEU A 382 -24.23 -4.48 23.84
C LEU A 382 -24.37 -4.69 22.33
N HIS A 383 -23.27 -4.94 21.62
CA HIS A 383 -23.29 -5.19 20.18
C HIS A 383 -24.02 -6.48 19.80
N GLN A 384 -23.80 -7.59 20.51
CA GLN A 384 -24.46 -8.86 20.18
C GLN A 384 -25.93 -8.87 20.60
N THR A 385 -26.27 -8.32 21.76
CA THR A 385 -27.66 -8.32 22.27
C THR A 385 -28.56 -7.42 21.42
N SER A 386 -28.03 -6.30 20.92
CA SER A 386 -28.76 -5.44 19.98
C SER A 386 -28.98 -6.07 18.60
N ARG A 387 -28.25 -7.15 18.25
CA ARG A 387 -28.37 -7.82 16.94
C ARG A 387 -29.09 -9.17 16.98
N ARG A 388 -29.04 -9.90 18.10
CA ARG A 388 -29.47 -11.31 18.17
C ARG A 388 -30.81 -11.54 18.89
N GLY A 389 -31.36 -10.54 19.57
CA GLY A 389 -32.64 -10.65 20.28
C GLY A 389 -33.82 -10.14 19.47
N SER A 390 -35.05 -10.58 19.78
CA SER A 390 -36.27 -10.01 19.20
C SER A 390 -36.75 -8.79 19.99
N LEU A 391 -37.39 -8.99 21.14
CA LEU A 391 -37.98 -7.91 21.94
C LEU A 391 -36.94 -7.10 22.72
N LEU A 392 -36.00 -7.78 23.38
CA LEU A 392 -34.95 -7.13 24.18
C LEU A 392 -34.04 -6.25 23.32
N ALA A 393 -33.72 -6.68 22.10
CA ALA A 393 -32.92 -5.89 21.17
C ALA A 393 -33.64 -4.60 20.76
N ALA A 394 -34.95 -4.69 20.48
CA ALA A 394 -35.76 -3.52 20.13
C ALA A 394 -35.80 -2.50 21.28
N LEU A 395 -36.03 -2.97 22.52
CA LEU A 395 -36.05 -2.10 23.71
C LEU A 395 -34.69 -1.46 23.98
N LEU A 396 -33.59 -2.22 23.90
CA LEU A 396 -32.24 -1.70 24.07
C LEU A 396 -31.89 -0.67 23.00
N THR A 397 -32.30 -0.92 21.74
CA THR A 397 -32.08 0.01 20.62
C THR A 397 -32.84 1.31 20.85
N ALA A 398 -34.10 1.25 21.25
CA ALA A 398 -34.92 2.43 21.56
C ALA A 398 -34.31 3.27 22.70
N PHE A 399 -33.82 2.63 23.77
CA PHE A 399 -33.18 3.32 24.88
C PHE A 399 -31.82 3.92 24.51
N ALA A 400 -31.04 3.23 23.69
CA ALA A 400 -29.73 3.67 23.25
C ALA A 400 -29.78 4.75 22.15
N ALA A 401 -30.91 4.90 21.44
CA ALA A 401 -31.02 5.78 20.29
C ALA A 401 -30.77 7.28 20.62
N PRO A 402 -31.39 7.91 21.63
CA PRO A 402 -31.12 9.31 21.97
C PRO A 402 -29.64 9.62 22.30
N PRO A 403 -28.96 8.88 23.20
CA PRO A 403 -27.55 9.14 23.47
C PRO A 403 -26.65 8.81 22.26
N ALA A 404 -27.00 7.80 21.46
CA ALA A 404 -26.29 7.51 20.21
C ALA A 404 -26.42 8.66 19.19
N LEU A 405 -27.60 9.26 19.06
CA LEU A 405 -27.84 10.43 18.21
C LEU A 405 -27.02 11.64 18.68
N LEU A 406 -27.02 11.93 19.98
CA LEU A 406 -26.19 13.01 20.54
C LEU A 406 -24.70 12.77 20.31
N ALA A 407 -24.23 11.53 20.52
CA ALA A 407 -22.85 11.17 20.24
C ALA A 407 -22.50 11.30 18.75
N LEU A 408 -23.41 10.93 17.85
CA LEU A 408 -23.24 11.10 16.40
C LEU A 408 -23.15 12.57 16.02
N LEU A 409 -24.08 13.41 16.51
CA LEU A 409 -24.07 14.86 16.28
C LEU A 409 -22.77 15.50 16.78
N ALA A 410 -22.31 15.13 17.98
CA ALA A 410 -21.06 15.63 18.54
C ALA A 410 -19.83 15.15 17.73
N ARG A 411 -19.86 13.92 17.19
CA ARG A 411 -18.81 13.42 16.27
C ARG A 411 -18.79 14.19 14.96
N THR A 412 -19.94 14.58 14.42
CA THR A 412 -20.02 15.36 13.18
C THR A 412 -19.54 16.80 13.37
N LEU A 413 -19.92 17.46 14.48
CA LEU A 413 -19.63 18.89 14.69
C LEU A 413 -18.23 19.14 15.26
N ALA A 414 -17.68 18.22 16.06
CA ALA A 414 -16.39 18.40 16.73
C ALA A 414 -15.61 17.07 16.88
N PRO A 415 -15.28 16.38 15.78
CA PRO A 415 -14.68 15.05 15.80
C PRO A 415 -13.38 15.00 16.62
N GLY A 416 -12.46 15.95 16.42
CA GLY A 416 -11.18 15.99 17.13
C GLY A 416 -11.36 16.14 18.64
N ARG A 417 -12.15 17.13 19.09
CA ARG A 417 -12.39 17.40 20.51
C ARG A 417 -13.09 16.24 21.22
N LEU A 418 -14.11 15.66 20.58
CA LEU A 418 -14.79 14.49 21.13
C LEU A 418 -13.88 13.27 21.15
N GLY A 419 -13.09 13.05 20.11
CA GLY A 419 -12.09 11.98 20.05
C GLY A 419 -11.10 12.06 21.21
N GLU A 420 -10.54 13.24 21.47
CA GLU A 420 -9.68 13.50 22.63
C GLU A 420 -10.39 13.23 23.95
N LEU A 421 -11.62 13.71 24.12
CA LEU A 421 -12.41 13.47 25.34
C LEU A 421 -12.63 11.97 25.58
N LEU A 422 -13.07 11.24 24.55
CA LEU A 422 -13.30 9.80 24.63
C LEU A 422 -12.00 9.04 24.91
N GLN A 423 -10.88 9.44 24.31
CA GLN A 423 -9.57 8.87 24.59
C GLN A 423 -9.15 9.11 26.04
N ARG A 424 -9.32 10.32 26.56
CA ARG A 424 -9.04 10.65 27.98
C ARG A 424 -9.92 9.85 28.92
N CYS A 425 -11.23 9.73 28.63
CA CYS A 425 -12.16 8.92 29.42
C CYS A 425 -11.74 7.44 29.41
N ARG A 426 -11.36 6.89 28.25
CA ARG A 426 -10.84 5.53 28.10
C ARG A 426 -9.56 5.34 28.92
N GLN A 427 -8.59 6.23 28.80
CA GLN A 427 -7.32 6.17 29.54
C GLN A 427 -7.52 6.29 31.06
N ARG A 428 -8.44 7.15 31.52
CA ARG A 428 -8.79 7.27 32.96
C ARG A 428 -9.45 6.01 33.50
N PHE A 429 -10.29 5.35 32.70
CA PHE A 429 -10.94 4.10 33.08
C PHE A 429 -9.94 2.94 33.05
N ASP A 430 -9.33 2.68 31.90
CA ASP A 430 -8.43 1.55 31.69
C ASP A 430 -7.15 1.68 32.54
N LYS A 431 -6.63 2.90 32.73
CA LYS A 431 -5.33 3.18 33.37
C LYS A 431 -4.20 2.34 32.75
N PRO A 432 -3.86 2.57 31.47
CA PRO A 432 -2.75 1.85 30.83
C PRO A 432 -1.45 2.08 31.61
N LEU A 433 -0.59 1.08 31.60
CA LEU A 433 0.69 1.11 32.30
C LEU A 433 1.83 1.15 31.28
N PRO A 434 2.94 1.86 31.58
CA PRO A 434 4.15 1.71 30.78
C PRO A 434 4.69 0.29 30.97
N GLY A 435 4.90 -0.42 29.87
CA GLY A 435 5.63 -1.69 29.88
C GLY A 435 7.13 -1.45 30.04
N THR A 436 7.86 -2.45 30.50
CA THR A 436 9.33 -2.53 30.46
C THR A 436 9.73 -3.58 29.42
N LEU A 437 10.83 -3.38 28.72
CA LEU A 437 11.23 -4.28 27.64
C LEU A 437 12.03 -5.48 28.16
N GLN A 438 11.63 -6.69 27.81
CA GLN A 438 12.47 -7.87 27.96
C GLN A 438 13.44 -7.98 26.77
N LEU A 439 14.63 -7.38 26.91
CA LEU A 439 15.61 -7.27 25.82
C LEU A 439 16.67 -8.35 25.81
N THR A 440 17.05 -8.87 26.98
CA THR A 440 18.16 -9.83 27.13
C THR A 440 17.60 -11.22 27.35
N ALA A 441 18.15 -12.19 26.61
CA ALA A 441 17.90 -13.60 26.87
C ALA A 441 18.73 -14.03 28.09
N ASP A 442 18.12 -14.75 29.04
CA ASP A 442 18.76 -15.19 30.28
C ASP A 442 18.93 -16.73 30.32
N GLY A 443 19.97 -17.21 31.00
CA GLY A 443 20.19 -18.64 31.26
C GLY A 443 20.24 -19.49 29.97
N ASP A 444 19.51 -20.61 29.96
CA ASP A 444 19.44 -21.53 28.81
C ASP A 444 18.84 -20.89 27.55
N GLU A 445 18.04 -19.82 27.70
CA GLU A 445 17.49 -19.11 26.54
C GLU A 445 18.58 -18.36 25.78
N ALA A 446 19.62 -17.88 26.46
CA ALA A 446 20.75 -17.17 25.84
C ALA A 446 21.61 -18.07 24.94
N SER A 447 21.75 -19.35 25.29
CA SER A 447 22.52 -20.34 24.52
C SER A 447 21.69 -21.06 23.46
N ARG A 448 20.36 -20.90 23.48
CA ARG A 448 19.47 -21.51 22.50
C ARG A 448 19.66 -20.91 21.11
N ASN A 449 19.71 -21.78 20.09
CA ASN A 449 19.71 -21.36 18.69
C ASN A 449 18.36 -20.73 18.31
N ALA A 450 18.39 -19.48 17.85
CA ALA A 450 17.21 -18.71 17.51
C ALA A 450 16.86 -18.92 16.02
N THR A 451 15.67 -19.47 15.74
CA THR A 451 15.16 -19.65 14.37
C THR A 451 13.81 -18.98 14.22
N ALA A 452 13.40 -18.71 12.98
CA ALA A 452 12.09 -18.12 12.71
C ALA A 452 10.91 -19.01 13.14
N ASP A 453 11.09 -20.33 13.13
CA ASP A 453 10.06 -21.29 13.56
C ASP A 453 10.03 -21.47 15.08
N ASN A 454 11.15 -21.15 15.77
CA ASN A 454 11.25 -21.19 17.22
C ASN A 454 11.97 -19.94 17.75
N PRO A 455 11.30 -18.77 17.77
CA PRO A 455 11.93 -17.50 18.08
C PRO A 455 12.41 -17.44 19.54
N ARG A 456 13.57 -16.84 19.77
CA ARG A 456 14.16 -16.61 21.10
C ARG A 456 13.53 -15.43 21.81
N GLN A 457 13.24 -15.54 23.11
CA GLN A 457 12.82 -14.40 23.92
C GLN A 457 14.03 -13.49 24.22
N GLY A 458 13.99 -12.25 23.75
CA GLY A 458 15.09 -11.30 23.83
C GLY A 458 16.27 -11.66 22.91
N PHE A 459 17.38 -10.96 23.11
CA PHE A 459 18.61 -11.08 22.34
C PHE A 459 19.76 -11.55 23.23
N SER A 460 20.67 -12.35 22.67
CA SER A 460 21.99 -12.56 23.28
C SER A 460 22.80 -11.26 23.26
N GLU A 461 23.80 -11.11 24.14
CA GLU A 461 24.65 -9.92 24.14
C GLU A 461 25.37 -9.70 22.79
N ASP A 462 25.82 -10.78 22.14
CA ASP A 462 26.46 -10.71 20.82
C ASP A 462 25.50 -10.15 19.76
N GLU A 463 24.24 -10.60 19.76
CA GLU A 463 23.21 -10.05 18.86
C GLU A 463 22.92 -8.58 19.16
N GLN A 464 22.85 -8.18 20.43
CA GLN A 464 22.60 -6.79 20.81
C GLN A 464 23.69 -5.88 20.23
N VAL A 465 24.96 -6.26 20.41
CA VAL A 465 26.10 -5.50 19.87
C VAL A 465 26.08 -5.51 18.34
N ALA A 466 25.89 -6.68 17.71
CA ALA A 466 25.87 -6.81 16.25
C ALA A 466 24.77 -5.97 15.60
N ARG A 467 23.55 -5.96 16.18
CA ARG A 467 22.42 -5.19 15.64
C ARG A 467 22.62 -3.68 15.79
N VAL A 468 23.06 -3.21 16.96
CA VAL A 468 23.33 -1.77 17.16
C VAL A 468 24.49 -1.31 16.28
N ALA A 469 25.59 -2.06 16.24
CA ALA A 469 26.74 -1.73 15.40
C ALA A 469 26.39 -1.76 13.91
N GLY A 470 25.67 -2.78 13.47
CA GLY A 470 25.21 -2.93 12.09
C GLY A 470 24.33 -1.77 11.65
N PHE A 471 23.36 -1.37 12.49
CA PHE A 471 22.50 -0.23 12.22
C PHE A 471 23.26 1.10 12.17
N LEU A 472 24.14 1.36 13.14
CA LEU A 472 24.91 2.61 13.18
C LEU A 472 25.84 2.73 11.97
N ARG A 473 26.47 1.63 11.55
CA ARG A 473 27.25 1.57 10.31
C ARG A 473 26.39 1.77 9.07
N SER A 474 25.20 1.17 9.01
CA SER A 474 24.35 1.27 7.82
C SER A 474 23.96 2.71 7.49
N ILE A 475 23.74 3.54 8.51
CA ILE A 475 23.38 4.95 8.32
C ILE A 475 24.58 5.92 8.31
N GLY A 476 25.80 5.43 8.49
CA GLY A 476 27.01 6.25 8.60
C GLY A 476 27.12 7.07 9.90
N LEU A 477 26.48 6.63 10.99
CA LEU A 477 26.56 7.26 12.32
C LEU A 477 27.46 6.44 13.25
N THR A 478 28.75 6.39 12.96
CA THR A 478 29.74 5.65 13.76
C THR A 478 30.54 6.54 14.73
N GLU A 479 30.51 7.86 14.52
CA GLU A 479 31.24 8.85 15.30
C GLU A 479 30.46 10.16 15.41
N GLY A 480 30.92 11.09 16.27
CA GLY A 480 30.31 12.41 16.40
C GLY A 480 28.87 12.38 16.92
N PHE A 481 28.60 11.53 17.91
CA PHE A 481 27.29 11.43 18.55
C PHE A 481 26.92 12.73 19.29
N ALA A 482 25.71 13.23 19.04
CA ALA A 482 25.14 14.35 19.78
C ALA A 482 24.73 13.92 21.21
N PRO A 483 24.57 14.87 22.16
CA PRO A 483 24.08 14.54 23.51
C PRO A 483 22.72 13.81 23.50
N LEU A 484 21.87 14.13 22.53
CA LEU A 484 20.58 13.47 22.32
C LEU A 484 20.53 12.86 20.91
N VAL A 485 20.30 11.55 20.84
CA VAL A 485 20.04 10.82 19.59
C VAL A 485 18.62 10.28 19.64
N VAL A 486 17.75 10.77 18.77
CA VAL A 486 16.32 10.43 18.76
C VAL A 486 16.04 9.46 17.62
N ILE A 487 15.56 8.25 17.93
CA ILE A 487 15.07 7.30 16.94
C ILE A 487 13.56 7.53 16.77
N VAL A 488 13.15 7.96 15.59
CA VAL A 488 11.80 8.37 15.24
C VAL A 488 11.16 7.29 14.36
N GLY A 489 10.48 6.34 15.00
CA GLY A 489 9.54 5.46 14.31
C GLY A 489 8.30 6.24 13.90
N HIS A 490 7.47 5.68 13.03
CA HIS A 490 6.20 6.31 12.66
C HIS A 490 5.05 5.29 12.59
N GLY A 491 3.83 5.81 12.64
CA GLY A 491 2.60 5.07 12.44
C GLY A 491 1.46 6.02 12.08
N SER A 492 0.30 5.49 11.73
CA SER A 492 -0.87 6.28 11.34
C SER A 492 -2.13 5.76 12.04
N ASP A 493 -2.78 6.64 12.80
CA ASP A 493 -4.04 6.29 13.47
C ASP A 493 -5.19 7.11 12.88
N SER A 494 -6.22 6.42 12.40
CA SER A 494 -7.48 7.02 11.99
C SER A 494 -8.67 6.10 12.31
N ARG A 495 -9.85 6.68 12.50
CA ARG A 495 -11.04 5.89 12.90
C ARG A 495 -11.65 5.07 11.77
N ASN A 496 -11.71 5.61 10.55
CA ASN A 496 -12.21 4.91 9.37
C ASN A 496 -11.03 4.31 8.58
N ASN A 497 -10.49 3.22 9.12
CA ASN A 497 -9.23 2.64 8.62
C ASN A 497 -9.32 1.15 8.23
N PRO A 498 -10.13 0.79 7.22
CA PRO A 498 -10.12 -0.57 6.67
C PRO A 498 -8.78 -0.93 6.00
N HIS A 499 -7.92 0.06 5.70
CA HIS A 499 -6.64 -0.07 5.02
C HIS A 499 -5.46 0.32 5.93
N LEU A 500 -5.53 -0.04 7.22
CA LEU A 500 -4.54 0.35 8.23
C LEU A 500 -3.10 0.09 7.76
N ALA A 501 -2.85 -1.10 7.22
CA ALA A 501 -1.52 -1.51 6.77
C ALA A 501 -0.93 -0.63 5.67
N ALA A 502 -1.76 0.01 4.84
CA ALA A 502 -1.31 0.89 3.77
C ALA A 502 -0.97 2.32 4.26
N TYR A 503 -1.41 2.71 5.46
CA TYR A 503 -1.03 3.98 6.08
C TYR A 503 0.12 3.84 7.07
N ASP A 504 0.30 2.67 7.68
CA ASP A 504 1.41 2.42 8.61
C ASP A 504 2.76 2.26 7.89
N CYS A 505 3.81 1.88 8.62
CA CYS A 505 5.15 1.75 8.05
C CYS A 505 5.26 0.53 7.15
N GLY A 506 5.52 0.74 5.85
CA GLY A 506 5.78 -0.35 4.89
C GLY A 506 7.01 -1.19 5.26
N ALA A 507 8.06 -0.60 5.84
CA ALA A 507 9.24 -1.32 6.31
C ALA A 507 8.98 -2.19 7.57
N CYS A 508 7.85 -1.99 8.24
CA CYS A 508 7.38 -2.80 9.37
C CYS A 508 6.16 -3.66 8.98
N SER A 509 5.97 -3.95 7.69
CA SER A 509 4.83 -4.72 7.16
C SER A 509 3.46 -4.11 7.49
N GLY A 510 3.34 -2.79 7.34
CA GLY A 510 2.10 -2.06 7.59
C GLY A 510 1.75 -2.02 9.09
N ARG A 511 2.75 -1.86 9.94
CA ARG A 511 2.63 -1.71 11.39
C ARG A 511 3.36 -0.48 11.88
N HIS A 512 3.06 -0.08 13.11
CA HIS A 512 3.73 1.01 13.79
C HIS A 512 5.23 0.69 14.01
N GLY A 513 6.11 1.65 13.69
CA GLY A 513 7.56 1.54 13.86
C GLY A 513 8.09 2.00 15.22
N GLY A 514 7.23 2.58 16.08
CA GLY A 514 7.61 3.02 17.44
C GLY A 514 8.24 1.93 18.30
N PRO A 515 7.72 0.68 18.34
CA PRO A 515 8.33 -0.40 19.10
C PRO A 515 9.77 -0.74 18.65
N ASN A 516 10.06 -0.74 17.35
CA ASN A 516 11.43 -0.96 16.84
C ASN A 516 12.37 0.17 17.28
N ALA A 517 11.92 1.42 17.17
CA ALA A 517 12.67 2.58 17.64
C ALA A 517 13.01 2.47 19.13
N ARG A 518 12.03 2.04 19.92
CA ARG A 518 12.15 1.81 21.36
C ARG A 518 13.17 0.72 21.71
N VAL A 519 13.11 -0.42 21.01
CA VAL A 519 14.08 -1.52 21.20
C VAL A 519 15.50 -1.06 20.86
N LEU A 520 15.70 -0.41 19.71
CA LEU A 520 17.03 0.08 19.31
C LEU A 520 17.58 1.09 20.33
N ALA A 521 16.78 2.10 20.71
CA ALA A 521 17.22 3.12 21.66
C ALA A 521 17.59 2.51 23.02
N ALA A 522 16.78 1.57 23.52
CA ALA A 522 17.07 0.88 24.76
C ALA A 522 18.35 0.04 24.67
N LEU A 523 18.57 -0.71 23.59
CA LEU A 523 19.81 -1.48 23.38
C LEU A 523 21.05 -0.57 23.29
N ALA A 524 20.96 0.55 22.55
CA ALA A 524 22.06 1.51 22.40
C ALA A 524 22.42 2.23 23.72
N ASN A 525 21.50 2.28 24.69
CA ASN A 525 21.75 2.83 26.02
C ASN A 525 22.36 1.84 27.02
N ARG A 526 22.42 0.54 26.70
CA ARG A 526 22.96 -0.47 27.63
C ARG A 526 24.48 -0.33 27.80
N PRO A 527 25.00 -0.22 29.04
CA PRO A 527 26.44 -0.07 29.28
C PRO A 527 27.29 -1.22 28.71
N GLN A 528 26.80 -2.46 28.79
CA GLN A 528 27.49 -3.63 28.24
C GLN A 528 27.65 -3.54 26.73
N VAL A 529 26.59 -3.10 26.03
CA VAL A 529 26.60 -2.90 24.57
C VAL A 529 27.58 -1.78 24.21
N ARG A 530 27.53 -0.64 24.91
CA ARG A 530 28.43 0.50 24.65
C ARG A 530 29.91 0.16 24.82
N ARG A 531 30.28 -0.62 25.85
CA ARG A 531 31.67 -1.07 26.03
C ARG A 531 32.16 -1.89 24.84
N ARG A 532 31.35 -2.85 24.38
CA ARG A 532 31.71 -3.70 23.24
C ARG A 532 31.62 -2.99 21.88
N LEU A 533 30.79 -1.95 21.76
CA LEU A 533 30.80 -1.06 20.59
C LEU A 533 32.12 -0.28 20.50
N ALA A 534 32.67 0.17 21.63
CA ALA A 534 33.95 0.87 21.67
C ALA A 534 35.10 -0.03 21.20
N ASP A 535 35.08 -1.33 21.52
CA ASP A 535 36.04 -2.32 21.01
C ASP A 535 35.99 -2.46 19.47
N GLN A 536 34.87 -2.08 18.85
CA GLN A 536 34.67 -2.06 17.40
C GLN A 536 34.83 -0.66 16.77
N GLY A 537 35.39 0.30 17.52
CA GLY A 537 35.63 1.66 17.06
C GLY A 537 34.40 2.59 17.10
N ILE A 538 33.27 2.17 17.66
CA ILE A 538 32.06 3.00 17.80
C ILE A 538 31.95 3.47 19.25
N VAL A 539 32.39 4.70 19.50
CA VAL A 539 32.41 5.27 20.86
C VAL A 539 31.19 6.16 21.11
N VAL A 540 30.22 5.61 21.84
CA VAL A 540 29.06 6.36 22.35
C VAL A 540 29.38 6.86 23.76
N THR A 541 29.48 8.17 23.95
CA THR A 541 29.83 8.75 25.26
C THR A 541 28.73 8.52 26.30
N GLU A 542 29.10 8.49 27.59
CA GLU A 542 28.13 8.40 28.70
C GLU A 542 27.15 9.58 28.73
N SER A 543 27.55 10.74 28.19
CA SER A 543 26.68 11.90 28.02
C SER A 543 25.69 11.75 26.86
N CYS A 544 25.92 10.87 25.90
CA CYS A 544 25.00 10.63 24.79
C CYS A 544 23.83 9.76 25.26
N ARG A 545 22.60 10.20 24.97
CA ARG A 545 21.38 9.47 25.29
C ARG A 545 20.57 9.18 24.04
N PHE A 546 20.24 7.91 23.83
CA PHE A 546 19.26 7.50 22.82
C PHE A 546 17.84 7.62 23.37
N ILE A 547 16.92 8.17 22.59
CA ILE A 547 15.52 8.39 22.94
C ILE A 547 14.66 7.82 21.81
N ALA A 548 13.59 7.13 22.14
CA ALA A 548 12.62 6.66 21.17
C ALA A 548 11.37 7.52 21.15
N VAL A 549 10.86 7.75 19.96
CA VAL A 549 9.60 8.45 19.72
C VAL A 549 8.88 7.83 18.53
N GLU A 550 7.55 7.86 18.55
CA GLU A 550 6.72 7.53 17.40
C GLU A 550 6.05 8.81 16.87
N HIS A 551 6.25 9.10 15.59
CA HIS A 551 5.55 10.18 14.89
C HIS A 551 4.26 9.65 14.25
N ASN A 552 3.13 10.29 14.55
CA ASN A 552 1.85 9.97 13.94
C ASN A 552 1.69 10.76 12.64
N THR A 553 1.89 10.10 11.50
CA THR A 553 1.80 10.74 10.19
C THR A 553 0.38 11.14 9.81
N CYS A 554 -0.66 10.70 10.53
CA CYS A 554 -2.02 11.19 10.29
C CYS A 554 -2.24 12.62 10.84
N ASP A 555 -1.69 12.95 12.01
CA ASP A 555 -1.99 14.21 12.71
C ASP A 555 -0.79 15.02 13.24
N GLU A 556 0.43 14.61 12.89
CA GLU A 556 1.70 15.25 13.26
C GLU A 556 2.01 15.21 14.77
N SER A 557 1.38 14.32 15.53
CA SER A 557 1.66 14.16 16.97
C SER A 557 2.87 13.24 17.22
N PHE A 558 3.66 13.56 18.24
CA PHE A 558 4.77 12.71 18.70
C PHE A 558 4.41 12.00 20.01
N LEU A 559 4.52 10.68 20.02
CA LEU A 559 4.43 9.83 21.21
C LEU A 559 5.84 9.49 21.71
N TRP A 560 6.24 10.13 22.81
CA TRP A 560 7.55 9.94 23.43
C TRP A 560 7.53 8.73 24.37
N TYR A 561 8.50 7.83 24.24
CA TYR A 561 8.66 6.69 25.14
C TYR A 561 9.59 7.05 26.31
N ASP A 562 9.01 7.18 27.51
CA ASP A 562 9.74 7.56 28.73
C ASP A 562 10.18 6.31 29.53
N ASP A 563 11.04 5.48 28.93
CA ASP A 563 11.46 4.20 29.54
C ASP A 563 12.43 4.36 30.72
N GLU A 564 13.28 5.38 30.69
CA GLU A 564 14.21 5.68 31.78
C GLU A 564 14.32 7.19 31.98
N PRO A 565 14.51 7.66 33.23
CA PRO A 565 14.61 9.08 33.54
C PRO A 565 15.86 9.71 32.92
N LEU A 566 15.67 10.86 32.28
CA LEU A 566 16.77 11.69 31.79
C LEU A 566 17.52 12.33 32.96
N VAL A 567 18.86 12.29 32.90
CA VAL A 567 19.71 13.00 33.86
C VAL A 567 19.45 14.52 33.80
N PRO A 568 19.58 15.26 34.93
CA PRO A 568 19.23 16.68 35.00
C PRO A 568 19.86 17.56 33.92
N THR A 569 21.09 17.25 33.50
CA THR A 569 21.82 18.00 32.45
C THR A 569 21.14 17.97 31.08
N HIS A 570 20.36 16.92 30.79
CA HIS A 570 19.67 16.76 29.50
C HIS A 570 18.22 17.27 29.50
N GLN A 571 17.64 17.56 30.67
CA GLN A 571 16.22 17.92 30.77
C GLN A 571 15.87 19.21 30.02
N ALA A 572 16.71 20.24 30.13
CA ALA A 572 16.49 21.51 29.44
C ALA A 572 16.64 21.37 27.91
N ALA A 573 17.65 20.61 27.47
CA ALA A 573 17.88 20.31 26.06
C ALA A 573 16.72 19.50 25.47
N PHE A 574 16.24 18.47 26.19
CA PHE A 574 15.10 17.66 25.77
C PHE A 574 13.80 18.45 25.72
N ALA A 575 13.56 19.34 26.69
CA ALA A 575 12.39 20.22 26.68
C ALA A 575 12.42 21.20 25.50
N ARG A 576 13.60 21.69 25.10
CA ARG A 576 13.76 22.51 23.89
C ARG A 576 13.51 21.67 22.63
N LEU A 577 14.14 20.50 22.54
CA LEU A 577 13.97 19.55 21.45
C LEU A 577 12.50 19.24 21.19
N ARG A 578 11.72 18.94 22.25
CA ARG A 578 10.27 18.68 22.12
C ARG A 578 9.49 19.87 21.56
N ARG A 579 9.82 21.11 21.99
CA ARG A 579 9.19 22.32 21.44
C ARG A 579 9.53 22.53 19.97
N ASP A 580 10.78 22.27 19.59
CA ASP A 580 11.22 22.41 18.21
C ASP A 580 10.52 21.36 17.31
N CYS A 581 10.34 20.12 17.79
CA CYS A 581 9.53 19.10 17.10
C CYS A 581 8.06 19.52 16.96
N GLU A 582 7.46 20.10 18.00
CA GLU A 582 6.08 20.59 17.94
C GLU A 582 5.92 21.74 16.93
N GLU A 583 6.90 22.63 16.81
CA GLU A 583 6.89 23.69 15.80
C GLU A 583 7.10 23.14 14.39
N ALA A 584 8.05 22.21 14.20
CA ALA A 584 8.24 21.53 12.93
C ALA A 584 6.97 20.81 12.46
N ALA A 585 6.27 20.11 13.37
CA ALA A 585 4.97 19.48 13.11
C ALA A 585 3.88 20.49 12.70
N ARG A 586 3.86 21.69 13.30
CA ARG A 586 2.91 22.76 12.91
C ARG A 586 3.17 23.26 11.50
N LEU A 587 4.44 23.45 11.12
CA LEU A 587 4.84 23.89 9.79
C LEU A 587 4.60 22.78 8.75
N HIS A 588 4.87 21.52 9.11
CA HIS A 588 4.61 20.39 8.24
C HIS A 588 3.11 20.14 8.02
N ALA A 589 2.27 20.30 9.05
CA ALA A 589 0.81 20.27 8.90
C ALA A 589 0.31 21.29 7.87
N LEU A 590 0.92 22.48 7.79
CA LEU A 590 0.59 23.49 6.77
C LEU A 590 0.94 23.00 5.36
N GLU A 591 2.14 22.44 5.17
CA GLU A 591 2.56 21.86 3.90
C GLU A 591 1.62 20.74 3.44
N ARG A 592 1.17 19.89 4.37
CA ARG A 592 0.25 18.78 4.06
C ARG A 592 -1.16 19.25 3.73
N CYS A 593 -1.66 20.27 4.44
CA CYS A 593 -3.00 20.83 4.21
C CYS A 593 -3.20 21.26 2.75
N ARG A 594 -2.16 21.74 2.06
CA ARG A 594 -2.29 22.16 0.66
C ARG A 594 -2.71 21.03 -0.29
N ARG A 595 -2.49 19.76 0.10
CA ARG A 595 -2.84 18.56 -0.69
C ARG A 595 -4.21 18.00 -0.37
N PHE A 596 -4.78 18.31 0.80
CA PHE A 596 -6.09 17.80 1.17
C PHE A 596 -7.18 18.63 0.51
N ALA A 597 -7.98 18.00 -0.36
CA ALA A 597 -9.08 18.66 -1.06
C ALA A 597 -10.07 19.40 -0.13
N SER A 598 -10.26 18.90 1.10
CA SER A 598 -11.19 19.48 2.08
C SER A 598 -10.49 20.36 3.14
N ALA A 599 -9.21 20.68 2.98
CA ALA A 599 -8.53 21.62 3.87
C ALA A 599 -8.98 23.06 3.57
N PRO A 600 -8.92 23.96 4.58
CA PRO A 600 -9.15 25.38 4.34
C PRO A 600 -8.13 25.95 3.35
N ASP A 601 -8.52 26.98 2.61
CA ASP A 601 -7.58 27.75 1.80
C ASP A 601 -6.61 28.50 2.70
N SER A 602 -5.30 28.34 2.43
CA SER A 602 -4.21 29.05 3.12
C SER A 602 -4.36 29.09 4.65
N PRO A 603 -4.45 27.92 5.32
CA PRO A 603 -4.69 27.89 6.76
C PRO A 603 -3.49 28.43 7.54
N THR A 604 -3.72 28.97 8.73
CA THR A 604 -2.63 29.16 9.70
C THR A 604 -2.10 27.81 10.18
N PRO A 605 -0.85 27.70 10.68
CA PRO A 605 -0.31 26.44 11.21
C PRO A 605 -1.19 25.81 12.30
N GLN A 606 -1.85 26.62 13.13
CA GLN A 606 -2.79 26.12 14.15
C GLN A 606 -4.08 25.58 13.53
N GLN A 607 -4.64 26.24 12.51
CA GLN A 607 -5.81 25.74 11.79
C GLN A 607 -5.48 24.45 11.03
N ALA A 608 -4.29 24.36 10.43
CA ALA A 608 -3.82 23.16 9.75
C ALA A 608 -3.75 21.98 10.72
N ARG A 609 -3.08 22.14 11.87
CA ARG A 609 -3.00 21.09 12.90
C ARG A 609 -4.38 20.66 13.41
N GLN A 610 -5.29 21.61 13.63
CA GLN A 610 -6.66 21.29 14.04
C GLN A 610 -7.44 20.55 12.95
N HIS A 611 -7.21 20.90 11.67
CA HIS A 611 -7.79 20.20 10.53
C HIS A 611 -7.37 18.72 10.54
N LEU A 612 -6.08 18.44 10.62
CA LEU A 612 -5.54 17.07 10.68
C LEU A 612 -6.10 16.29 11.88
N ALA A 613 -6.10 16.88 13.08
CA ALA A 613 -6.66 16.25 14.28
C ALA A 613 -8.16 15.90 14.14
N ASN A 614 -8.93 16.76 13.45
CA ASN A 614 -10.34 16.49 13.15
C ASN A 614 -10.49 15.34 12.15
N ARG A 615 -9.70 15.32 11.06
CA ARG A 615 -9.72 14.26 10.03
C ARG A 615 -9.46 12.89 10.64
N ARG A 616 -8.48 12.78 11.53
CA ARG A 616 -8.13 11.53 12.23
C ARG A 616 -9.33 10.90 12.95
N GLN A 617 -10.18 11.73 13.55
CA GLN A 617 -11.31 11.29 14.38
C GLN A 617 -12.65 11.23 13.63
N ASP A 618 -12.71 11.71 12.39
CA ASP A 618 -13.92 11.74 11.58
C ASP A 618 -14.20 10.36 10.95
N LEU A 619 -15.40 9.82 11.21
CA LEU A 619 -15.84 8.52 10.70
C LEU A 619 -16.18 8.56 9.20
N ALA A 620 -16.61 9.72 8.69
CA ALA A 620 -16.95 9.91 7.28
C ALA A 620 -15.71 10.17 6.42
N GLN A 621 -14.55 10.38 7.04
CA GLN A 621 -13.34 10.73 6.32
C GLN A 621 -12.79 9.54 5.54
N ALA A 622 -12.98 9.57 4.21
CA ALA A 622 -12.41 8.58 3.31
C ALA A 622 -10.89 8.78 3.13
N ARG A 623 -10.39 10.01 3.30
CA ARG A 623 -8.98 10.40 3.09
C ARG A 623 -8.33 10.84 4.40
N PRO A 624 -8.26 10.00 5.46
CA PRO A 624 -7.70 10.44 6.73
C PRO A 624 -6.26 10.94 6.56
N GLU A 625 -5.52 10.30 5.65
CA GLU A 625 -4.18 10.62 5.21
C GLU A 625 -4.04 10.31 3.71
N LEU A 626 -2.96 10.76 3.07
CA LEU A 626 -2.65 10.50 1.65
C LEU A 626 -1.60 9.39 1.44
N GLY A 627 -1.12 8.74 2.51
CA GLY A 627 -0.04 7.75 2.48
C GLY A 627 1.19 8.25 1.69
N HIS A 628 1.70 7.41 0.82
CA HIS A 628 2.82 7.66 -0.09
C HIS A 628 2.39 8.25 -1.45
N ALA A 629 1.19 8.83 -1.54
CA ALA A 629 0.76 9.48 -2.78
C ALA A 629 1.78 10.55 -3.17
N THR A 630 2.10 10.63 -4.46
CA THR A 630 3.20 11.44 -5.07
C THR A 630 4.64 10.95 -4.93
N VAL A 631 4.92 9.86 -4.20
CA VAL A 631 6.30 9.32 -4.13
C VAL A 631 6.81 8.94 -5.52
N ALA A 632 8.04 9.33 -5.83
CA ALA A 632 8.61 9.12 -7.17
C ALA A 632 10.13 8.94 -7.16
N THR A 633 10.82 9.24 -6.06
CA THR A 633 12.28 9.13 -5.96
C THR A 633 12.72 8.48 -4.65
N ALA A 634 13.89 7.84 -4.65
CA ALA A 634 14.58 7.40 -3.44
C ALA A 634 16.05 7.86 -3.49
N PHE A 635 16.52 8.48 -2.42
CA PHE A 635 17.92 8.84 -2.23
C PHE A 635 18.57 7.88 -1.24
N ILE A 636 19.68 7.26 -1.65
CA ILE A 636 20.53 6.44 -0.80
C ILE A 636 21.89 7.12 -0.73
N GLY A 637 22.18 7.82 0.36
CA GLY A 637 23.42 8.58 0.50
C GLY A 637 23.43 9.47 1.72
N ARG A 638 24.46 10.31 1.82
CA ARG A 638 24.64 11.24 2.94
C ARG A 638 23.56 12.31 2.91
N ARG A 639 23.17 12.81 4.09
CA ARG A 639 22.14 13.87 4.20
C ARG A 639 22.54 15.15 3.45
N SER A 640 23.83 15.39 3.22
CA SER A 640 24.34 16.50 2.40
C SER A 640 23.78 16.53 0.98
N MET A 641 23.40 15.39 0.41
CA MET A 641 22.80 15.28 -0.93
C MET A 641 21.52 16.12 -1.05
N SER A 642 20.64 16.06 -0.05
CA SER A 642 19.30 16.65 -0.08
C SER A 642 19.07 17.78 0.91
N ARG A 643 19.97 17.98 1.89
CA ARG A 643 19.88 19.10 2.83
C ARG A 643 20.05 20.43 2.10
N GLY A 644 19.17 21.38 2.39
CA GLY A 644 19.16 22.70 1.73
C GLY A 644 18.41 22.73 0.40
N ALA A 645 17.63 21.69 0.10
CA ALA A 645 16.73 21.63 -1.04
C ALA A 645 15.35 21.11 -0.62
N PHE A 646 14.34 21.53 -1.37
CA PHE A 646 12.94 21.13 -1.22
C PHE A 646 12.60 20.10 -2.30
N PHE A 647 12.01 18.97 -1.92
CA PHE A 647 11.60 17.90 -2.84
C PHE A 647 10.13 17.48 -2.66
N ASP A 648 9.32 18.37 -2.09
CA ASP A 648 7.86 18.26 -2.09
C ASP A 648 7.28 16.99 -1.44
N ARG A 649 8.01 16.34 -0.52
CA ARG A 649 7.63 15.05 0.11
C ARG A 649 7.45 13.92 -0.90
N ARG A 650 8.28 13.89 -1.94
CA ARG A 650 8.24 12.88 -3.02
C ARG A 650 9.38 11.87 -2.97
N VAL A 651 10.19 11.94 -1.92
CA VAL A 651 11.50 11.29 -1.88
C VAL A 651 11.64 10.45 -0.62
N PHE A 652 11.89 9.15 -0.80
CA PHE A 652 12.40 8.32 0.28
C PHE A 652 13.85 8.72 0.61
N LEU A 653 14.15 8.92 1.88
CA LEU A 653 15.48 9.36 2.33
C LEU A 653 16.16 8.26 3.15
N ILE A 654 17.14 7.57 2.56
CA ILE A 654 17.93 6.52 3.21
C ILE A 654 19.36 7.05 3.41
N SER A 655 19.78 7.16 4.67
CA SER A 655 21.14 7.56 5.00
C SER A 655 22.13 6.43 4.77
N TYR A 656 23.23 6.76 4.13
CA TYR A 656 24.36 5.88 3.82
C TYR A 656 25.62 6.73 3.68
N ASP A 657 26.77 6.26 4.17
CA ASP A 657 28.06 6.92 3.94
C ASP A 657 28.92 6.04 3.01
N PRO A 658 29.22 6.50 1.78
CA PRO A 658 30.01 5.73 0.82
C PRO A 658 31.49 5.64 1.16
N LEU A 659 32.03 6.56 1.97
CA LEU A 659 33.48 6.65 2.21
C LEU A 659 34.06 5.41 2.92
N PRO A 660 33.46 4.90 4.01
CA PRO A 660 33.96 3.68 4.66
C PRO A 660 33.60 2.39 3.90
N ASP A 661 32.69 2.43 2.92
CA ASP A 661 32.12 1.26 2.25
C ASP A 661 32.74 1.01 0.87
N SER A 662 34.08 0.94 0.83
CA SER A 662 34.86 0.80 -0.42
C SER A 662 34.60 -0.50 -1.21
N ASP A 663 34.04 -1.53 -0.59
CA ASP A 663 33.64 -2.79 -1.24
C ASP A 663 32.12 -2.91 -1.50
N GLY A 664 31.35 -1.90 -1.06
CA GLY A 664 29.91 -1.81 -1.27
C GLY A 664 29.07 -2.76 -0.43
N ARG A 665 29.61 -3.39 0.62
CA ARG A 665 28.86 -4.34 1.45
C ARG A 665 27.68 -3.70 2.18
N ILE A 666 27.86 -2.48 2.69
CA ILE A 666 26.81 -1.76 3.40
C ILE A 666 25.73 -1.31 2.40
N LEU A 667 26.13 -0.79 1.24
CA LEU A 667 25.21 -0.43 0.18
C LEU A 667 24.42 -1.64 -0.33
N GLU A 668 25.09 -2.77 -0.55
CA GLU A 668 24.46 -4.02 -1.00
C GLU A 668 23.39 -4.49 -0.01
N ALA A 669 23.72 -4.55 1.29
CA ALA A 669 22.75 -4.89 2.32
C ALA A 669 21.57 -3.91 2.37
N THR A 670 21.84 -2.61 2.16
CA THR A 670 20.82 -1.57 2.12
C THR A 670 19.89 -1.72 0.92
N LEU A 671 20.42 -1.99 -0.28
CA LEU A 671 19.64 -2.20 -1.50
C LEU A 671 18.79 -3.48 -1.41
N LEU A 672 19.31 -4.55 -0.80
CA LEU A 672 18.56 -5.80 -0.63
C LEU A 672 17.47 -5.71 0.44
N ALA A 673 17.63 -4.85 1.45
CA ALA A 673 16.64 -4.68 2.52
C ALA A 673 15.60 -3.59 2.21
N ALA A 674 16.04 -2.40 1.82
CA ALA A 674 15.17 -1.23 1.59
C ALA A 674 14.69 -1.12 0.14
N GLY A 675 15.46 -1.64 -0.84
CA GLY A 675 15.11 -1.59 -2.27
C GLY A 675 13.76 -2.23 -2.58
N PRO A 676 13.52 -3.51 -2.19
CA PRO A 676 12.22 -4.15 -2.39
C PRO A 676 11.07 -3.45 -1.68
N VAL A 677 11.31 -2.83 -0.52
CA VAL A 677 10.29 -2.07 0.22
C VAL A 677 9.88 -0.82 -0.57
N GLY A 678 10.85 0.00 -0.99
CA GLY A 678 10.58 1.22 -1.77
C GLY A 678 9.96 0.92 -3.13
N ALA A 679 10.47 -0.10 -3.84
CA ALA A 679 9.92 -0.56 -5.11
C ALA A 679 8.49 -1.10 -4.95
N GLY A 680 8.23 -1.91 -3.92
CA GLY A 680 6.91 -2.44 -3.62
C GLY A 680 5.88 -1.35 -3.37
N ILE A 681 6.21 -0.35 -2.54
CA ILE A 681 5.33 0.81 -2.30
C ILE A 681 5.07 1.56 -3.61
N SER A 682 6.12 1.90 -4.36
CA SER A 682 5.96 2.64 -5.63
C SER A 682 5.10 1.88 -6.64
N LEU A 683 5.30 0.57 -6.80
CA LEU A 683 4.53 -0.25 -7.73
C LEU A 683 3.08 -0.43 -7.28
N GLU A 684 2.82 -0.55 -5.98
CA GLU A 684 1.45 -0.62 -5.44
C GLU A 684 0.65 0.64 -5.81
N TYR A 685 1.26 1.82 -5.64
CA TYR A 685 0.67 3.09 -6.06
C TYR A 685 0.55 3.19 -7.58
N TYR A 686 1.59 2.84 -8.33
CA TYR A 686 1.59 2.85 -9.79
C TYR A 686 0.45 2.02 -10.36
N PHE A 687 0.36 0.74 -10.00
CA PHE A 687 -0.66 -0.17 -10.52
C PHE A 687 -2.07 0.22 -10.11
N SER A 688 -2.23 0.67 -8.86
CA SER A 688 -3.52 1.16 -8.35
C SER A 688 -3.98 2.45 -9.06
N THR A 689 -3.06 3.27 -9.57
CA THR A 689 -3.38 4.46 -10.38
C THR A 689 -3.72 4.10 -11.81
N VAL A 690 -2.89 3.31 -12.49
CA VAL A 690 -3.08 3.02 -13.93
C VAL A 690 -4.29 2.14 -14.22
N ASN A 691 -4.63 1.22 -13.32
CA ASN A 691 -5.83 0.39 -13.43
C ASN A 691 -6.38 0.06 -12.05
N ASN A 692 -7.14 1.00 -11.47
CA ASN A 692 -7.72 0.83 -10.15
C ASN A 692 -8.75 -0.31 -10.07
N GLU A 693 -9.41 -0.64 -11.18
CA GLU A 693 -10.43 -1.68 -11.22
C GLU A 693 -9.82 -3.09 -11.09
N GLY A 694 -8.65 -3.30 -11.72
CA GLY A 694 -7.92 -4.57 -11.70
C GLY A 694 -6.88 -4.68 -10.58
N TYR A 695 -6.08 -3.64 -10.37
CA TYR A 695 -4.96 -3.66 -9.42
C TYR A 695 -5.14 -2.75 -8.21
N GLY A 696 -6.23 -1.97 -8.15
CA GLY A 696 -6.61 -1.18 -6.98
C GLY A 696 -7.73 -1.83 -6.17
N CYS A 697 -8.41 -1.02 -5.35
CA CYS A 697 -9.60 -1.47 -4.63
C CYS A 697 -10.87 -0.64 -4.86
N GLY A 698 -10.93 0.15 -5.94
CA GLY A 698 -12.09 0.97 -6.23
C GLY A 698 -12.24 2.15 -5.25
N SER A 699 -13.46 2.66 -5.14
CA SER A 699 -13.75 3.76 -4.23
C SER A 699 -13.96 3.28 -2.79
N LYS A 700 -13.20 3.85 -1.85
CA LYS A 700 -13.32 3.60 -0.41
C LYS A 700 -14.69 3.90 0.16
N VAL A 701 -15.44 4.80 -0.48
CA VAL A 701 -16.81 5.14 -0.09
C VAL A 701 -17.75 3.93 -0.15
N MET A 702 -17.48 2.99 -1.07
CA MET A 702 -18.31 1.81 -1.30
C MET A 702 -17.75 0.55 -0.62
N HIS A 703 -16.73 0.70 0.22
CA HIS A 703 -16.07 -0.45 0.86
C HIS A 703 -16.90 -1.04 1.98
N ASN A 704 -16.97 -2.37 1.97
CA ASN A 704 -17.45 -3.17 3.08
C ASN A 704 -16.28 -4.00 3.61
N LEU A 705 -16.09 -3.99 4.93
CA LEU A 705 -15.20 -4.93 5.60
C LEU A 705 -15.82 -6.32 5.54
N THR A 706 -15.08 -7.28 4.99
CA THR A 706 -15.54 -8.65 4.78
C THR A 706 -14.80 -9.59 5.72
N GLY A 707 -15.56 -10.18 6.66
CA GLY A 707 -15.11 -11.23 7.58
C GLY A 707 -13.92 -10.88 8.48
N LEU A 708 -13.59 -9.59 8.64
CA LEU A 708 -12.40 -9.05 9.34
C LEU A 708 -11.05 -9.43 8.70
N PHE A 709 -11.03 -9.84 7.43
CA PHE A 709 -9.78 -10.23 6.75
C PHE A 709 -9.55 -9.51 5.41
N GLY A 710 -10.55 -8.81 4.87
CA GLY A 710 -10.42 -8.15 3.58
C GLY A 710 -11.50 -7.10 3.32
N VAL A 711 -11.44 -6.49 2.15
CA VAL A 711 -12.36 -5.43 1.72
C VAL A 711 -13.00 -5.82 0.40
N MET A 712 -14.30 -5.57 0.29
CA MET A 712 -15.06 -5.64 -0.96
C MET A 712 -15.61 -4.26 -1.31
N GLN A 713 -15.79 -4.01 -2.59
CA GLN A 713 -16.60 -2.89 -3.10
C GLN A 713 -18.06 -3.34 -3.28
N GLY A 714 -18.98 -2.79 -2.50
CA GLY A 714 -20.37 -3.26 -2.48
C GLY A 714 -20.50 -4.67 -1.89
N SER A 715 -21.57 -5.39 -2.25
CA SER A 715 -21.95 -6.68 -1.64
C SER A 715 -21.52 -7.91 -2.44
N SER A 716 -20.96 -7.75 -3.63
CA SER A 716 -20.73 -8.87 -4.56
C SER A 716 -19.53 -8.68 -5.49
N SER A 717 -18.55 -7.87 -5.09
CA SER A 717 -17.27 -7.79 -5.80
C SER A 717 -16.28 -8.83 -5.30
N ASP A 718 -15.20 -8.98 -6.06
CA ASP A 718 -14.03 -9.70 -5.59
C ASP A 718 -13.43 -9.05 -4.32
N LEU A 719 -12.61 -9.82 -3.59
CA LEU A 719 -11.74 -9.21 -2.57
C LEU A 719 -10.75 -8.29 -3.27
N ARG A 720 -10.61 -7.08 -2.75
CA ARG A 720 -9.73 -6.09 -3.34
C ARG A 720 -8.40 -6.03 -2.58
N THR A 721 -7.28 -6.10 -3.30
CA THR A 721 -5.93 -6.26 -2.73
C THR A 721 -4.99 -5.07 -2.93
N GLY A 722 -5.39 -4.03 -3.69
CA GLY A 722 -4.61 -2.80 -3.89
C GLY A 722 -5.20 -1.56 -3.21
N LEU A 723 -4.83 -0.37 -3.68
CA LEU A 723 -5.18 0.90 -3.02
C LEU A 723 -6.48 1.52 -3.57
N PRO A 724 -7.26 2.22 -2.72
CA PRO A 724 -8.47 2.89 -3.14
C PRO A 724 -8.15 4.14 -3.93
N LEU A 725 -9.10 4.58 -4.78
CA LEU A 725 -8.99 5.84 -5.53
C LEU A 725 -8.59 7.02 -4.64
N GLN A 726 -9.12 7.09 -3.42
CA GLN A 726 -8.84 8.16 -2.45
C GLN A 726 -7.40 8.19 -1.94
N MET A 727 -6.62 7.12 -2.10
CA MET A 727 -5.19 7.10 -1.80
C MET A 727 -4.33 7.47 -3.01
N VAL A 728 -4.85 7.37 -4.23
CA VAL A 728 -4.06 7.49 -5.46
C VAL A 728 -4.47 8.65 -6.36
N GLU A 729 -5.54 9.38 -6.03
CA GLU A 729 -6.11 10.46 -6.85
C GLU A 729 -5.12 11.60 -7.17
N ILE A 730 -4.12 11.81 -6.31
CA ILE A 730 -3.06 12.81 -6.54
C ILE A 730 -1.72 12.18 -6.97
N HIS A 731 -1.67 10.85 -7.13
CA HIS A 731 -0.44 10.16 -7.46
C HIS A 731 -0.19 10.19 -8.97
N GLU A 732 0.99 10.64 -9.35
CA GLU A 732 1.49 10.63 -10.71
C GLU A 732 2.19 9.28 -10.96
N ALA A 733 1.60 8.42 -11.79
CA ALA A 733 2.08 7.05 -12.01
C ALA A 733 3.40 7.03 -12.79
N MET A 734 4.51 7.05 -12.05
CA MET A 734 5.87 6.97 -12.55
C MET A 734 6.63 5.83 -11.86
N ARG A 735 7.63 5.27 -12.54
CA ARG A 735 8.57 4.35 -11.92
C ARG A 735 9.49 5.08 -10.95
N LEU A 736 9.81 4.42 -9.84
CA LEU A 736 10.70 4.97 -8.81
C LEU A 736 12.10 5.23 -9.37
N LEU A 737 12.57 6.47 -9.26
CA LEU A 737 13.96 6.83 -9.53
C LEU A 737 14.82 6.62 -8.27
N VAL A 738 15.72 5.64 -8.30
CA VAL A 738 16.66 5.34 -7.21
C VAL A 738 18.00 6.00 -7.53
N ILE A 739 18.43 6.93 -6.67
CA ILE A 739 19.73 7.62 -6.80
C ILE A 739 20.63 7.18 -5.64
N VAL A 740 21.77 6.61 -5.99
CA VAL A 740 22.73 6.06 -5.03
C VAL A 740 24.00 6.91 -5.03
N GLU A 741 24.40 7.43 -3.87
CA GLU A 741 25.68 8.10 -3.71
C GLU A 741 26.82 7.08 -3.60
N GLN A 742 27.32 6.62 -4.75
CA GLN A 742 28.45 5.69 -4.83
C GLN A 742 29.02 5.68 -6.26
N THR A 743 30.26 5.23 -6.42
CA THR A 743 30.89 5.02 -7.72
C THR A 743 30.13 4.00 -8.57
N ARG A 744 30.09 4.23 -9.88
CA ARG A 744 29.44 3.31 -10.84
C ARG A 744 30.04 1.92 -10.80
N GLU A 745 31.32 1.77 -10.49
CA GLU A 745 32.03 0.49 -10.41
C GLU A 745 31.44 -0.37 -9.30
N ILE A 746 31.28 0.20 -8.09
CA ILE A 746 30.70 -0.51 -6.94
C ILE A 746 29.23 -0.83 -7.20
N VAL A 747 28.44 0.14 -7.69
CA VAL A 747 27.02 -0.08 -7.99
C VAL A 747 26.84 -1.16 -9.05
N SER A 748 27.67 -1.17 -10.10
CA SER A 748 27.66 -2.21 -11.14
C SER A 748 28.01 -3.59 -10.58
N ALA A 749 29.03 -3.66 -9.72
CA ALA A 749 29.42 -4.92 -9.10
C ALA A 749 28.32 -5.50 -8.20
N ILE A 750 27.54 -4.64 -7.51
CA ILE A 750 26.38 -5.06 -6.71
C ILE A 750 25.27 -5.57 -7.63
N TYR A 751 24.92 -4.81 -8.67
CA TYR A 751 23.92 -5.20 -9.66
C TYR A 751 24.24 -6.55 -10.30
N GLN A 752 25.48 -6.77 -10.73
CA GLN A 752 25.90 -8.01 -11.40
C GLN A 752 25.83 -9.26 -10.52
N ARG A 753 25.99 -9.13 -9.19
CA ARG A 753 25.99 -10.28 -8.28
C ARG A 753 24.65 -10.53 -7.58
N GLN A 754 23.68 -9.62 -7.72
CA GLN A 754 22.39 -9.69 -7.02
C GLN A 754 21.22 -9.89 -7.99
N PRO A 755 20.75 -11.14 -8.19
CA PRO A 755 19.60 -11.44 -9.05
C PRO A 755 18.32 -10.62 -8.74
N PRO A 756 17.95 -10.37 -7.46
CA PRO A 756 16.76 -9.55 -7.17
C PRO A 756 16.87 -8.11 -7.69
N LEU A 757 18.08 -7.54 -7.72
CA LEU A 757 18.30 -6.20 -8.27
C LEU A 757 18.30 -6.21 -9.80
N GLN A 758 18.79 -7.29 -10.42
CA GLN A 758 18.69 -7.49 -11.87
C GLN A 758 17.24 -7.58 -12.32
N GLU A 759 16.40 -8.26 -11.56
CA GLU A 759 14.98 -8.37 -11.86
C GLU A 759 14.29 -7.00 -11.76
N LEU A 760 14.53 -6.23 -10.69
CA LEU A 760 13.89 -4.93 -10.49
C LEU A 760 14.37 -3.87 -11.49
N ILE A 761 15.69 -3.74 -11.67
CA ILE A 761 16.27 -2.68 -12.51
C ILE A 761 16.31 -3.12 -13.98
N GLY A 762 16.70 -4.37 -14.25
CA GLY A 762 16.87 -4.88 -15.61
C GLY A 762 15.56 -5.01 -16.39
N ASN A 763 14.45 -5.33 -15.72
CA ASN A 763 13.11 -5.29 -16.32
C ASN A 763 12.49 -3.89 -16.31
N GLY A 764 13.21 -2.89 -15.79
CA GLY A 764 12.75 -1.50 -15.76
C GLY A 764 11.55 -1.28 -14.83
N TRP A 765 11.42 -2.03 -13.73
CA TRP A 765 10.43 -1.74 -12.68
C TRP A 765 10.82 -0.51 -11.84
N VAL A 766 12.13 -0.25 -11.73
CA VAL A 766 12.70 0.96 -11.13
C VAL A 766 13.80 1.52 -12.04
N LEU A 767 14.08 2.82 -11.91
CA LEU A 767 15.17 3.50 -12.61
C LEU A 767 16.34 3.67 -11.64
N LEU A 768 17.58 3.60 -12.13
CA LEU A 768 18.79 3.71 -11.32
C LEU A 768 19.71 4.83 -11.82
N ALA A 769 20.23 5.62 -10.88
CA ALA A 769 21.29 6.59 -11.09
C ALA A 769 22.38 6.45 -10.02
N ALA A 770 23.63 6.71 -10.40
CA ALA A 770 24.76 6.82 -9.50
C ALA A 770 25.17 8.29 -9.38
N LEU A 771 25.38 8.76 -8.15
CA LEU A 771 25.97 10.06 -7.83
C LEU A 771 27.37 9.81 -7.24
N ASP A 772 28.41 10.24 -7.95
CA ASP A 772 29.78 10.05 -7.50
C ASP A 772 30.05 10.86 -6.21
N PRO A 773 30.54 10.21 -5.13
CA PRO A 773 30.65 10.84 -3.81
C PRO A 773 31.72 11.93 -3.71
N GLN A 774 32.63 12.04 -4.68
CA GLN A 774 33.74 13.00 -4.67
C GLN A 774 33.53 14.13 -5.68
N SER A 775 33.20 13.80 -6.91
CA SER A 775 33.04 14.74 -8.03
C SER A 775 31.62 15.31 -8.14
N GLY A 776 30.62 14.61 -7.59
CA GLY A 776 29.21 14.96 -7.78
C GLY A 776 28.70 14.68 -9.20
N ALA A 777 29.46 13.95 -10.03
CA ALA A 777 29.01 13.50 -11.34
C ALA A 777 27.82 12.54 -11.19
N ILE A 778 26.87 12.62 -12.12
CA ILE A 778 25.68 11.78 -12.14
C ILE A 778 25.71 10.91 -13.39
N ASP A 779 25.54 9.60 -13.23
CA ASP A 779 25.39 8.65 -14.32
C ASP A 779 24.03 7.94 -14.22
N LEU A 780 23.36 7.79 -15.35
CA LEU A 780 22.10 7.05 -15.49
C LEU A 780 22.35 5.64 -15.98
N PHE A 781 21.71 4.64 -15.36
CA PHE A 781 21.80 3.26 -15.81
C PHE A 781 20.63 2.90 -16.71
N ASP A 782 20.93 2.53 -17.95
CA ASP A 782 19.99 1.95 -18.89
C ASP A 782 20.33 0.45 -19.08
N PRO A 783 19.39 -0.49 -18.84
CA PRO A 783 19.68 -1.91 -18.95
C PRO A 783 20.15 -2.38 -20.34
N ALA A 784 19.82 -1.66 -21.41
CA ALA A 784 20.17 -2.03 -22.77
C ALA A 784 21.55 -1.46 -23.19
N THR A 785 21.92 -0.29 -22.68
CA THR A 785 23.08 0.47 -23.14
C THR A 785 24.14 0.73 -22.06
N GLY A 786 23.84 0.43 -20.80
CA GLY A 786 24.73 0.62 -19.65
C GLY A 786 24.66 2.03 -19.05
N TRP A 787 25.76 2.46 -18.44
CA TRP A 787 25.87 3.79 -17.83
C TRP A 787 26.02 4.90 -18.87
N GLN A 788 25.21 5.95 -18.72
CA GLN A 788 25.25 7.15 -19.54
C GLN A 788 25.49 8.37 -18.64
N PRO A 789 26.51 9.21 -18.93
CA PRO A 789 26.76 10.40 -18.14
C PRO A 789 25.61 11.39 -18.32
N TRP A 790 25.16 11.98 -17.22
CA TRP A 790 24.19 13.06 -17.24
C TRP A 790 24.91 14.41 -17.16
N THR A 791 24.53 15.34 -18.04
CA THR A 791 25.08 16.70 -18.05
C THR A 791 24.01 17.74 -17.77
N VAL A 792 24.44 18.90 -17.23
CA VAL A 792 23.51 20.02 -16.96
C VAL A 792 22.84 20.54 -18.24
N ALA A 793 23.48 20.38 -19.40
CA ALA A 793 22.88 20.72 -20.69
C ALA A 793 21.63 19.86 -20.99
N ASP A 794 21.58 18.62 -20.47
CA ASP A 794 20.45 17.70 -20.65
C ASP A 794 19.22 18.08 -19.82
N ALA A 795 19.39 18.95 -18.81
CA ALA A 795 18.31 19.34 -17.91
C ALA A 795 17.17 20.09 -18.61
N GLY A 796 17.47 20.84 -19.68
CA GLY A 796 16.51 21.63 -20.48
C GLY A 796 15.62 22.61 -19.69
N SER A 797 15.88 22.81 -18.40
CA SER A 797 14.96 23.42 -17.43
C SER A 797 15.41 24.82 -17.02
N PRO A 798 14.48 25.73 -16.67
CA PRO A 798 14.82 27.03 -16.11
C PRO A 798 15.61 26.89 -14.79
N ALA A 799 16.35 27.95 -14.43
CA ALA A 799 17.12 27.99 -13.19
C ALA A 799 16.25 27.64 -11.97
N LEU A 800 16.79 26.79 -11.08
CA LEU A 800 16.08 26.36 -9.88
C LEU A 800 15.72 27.56 -9.00
N PRO A 801 14.47 27.64 -8.50
CA PRO A 801 14.07 28.72 -7.63
C PRO A 801 14.82 28.65 -6.30
N GLU A 802 15.38 29.78 -5.86
CA GLU A 802 15.90 29.94 -4.50
C GLU A 802 14.84 30.55 -3.57
N ARG A 803 14.68 29.98 -2.37
CA ARG A 803 13.72 30.44 -1.36
C ARG A 803 14.36 30.45 0.03
N GLU A 804 13.89 31.29 0.94
CA GLU A 804 14.44 31.35 2.30
C GLU A 804 14.02 30.13 3.12
N ARG A 805 12.75 29.72 3.02
CA ARG A 805 12.19 28.55 3.73
C ARG A 805 11.27 27.74 2.83
N SER A 806 10.97 26.51 3.24
CA SER A 806 10.04 25.64 2.52
C SER A 806 8.67 26.30 2.27
N ALA A 807 8.14 27.02 3.27
CA ALA A 807 6.84 27.67 3.18
C ALA A 807 6.76 28.77 2.10
N ASP A 808 7.89 29.42 1.80
CA ASP A 808 7.97 30.45 0.75
C ASP A 808 7.94 29.84 -0.67
N TRP A 809 8.10 28.51 -0.77
CA TRP A 809 7.97 27.78 -2.03
C TRP A 809 6.59 27.16 -2.21
N PHE A 810 6.11 26.41 -1.22
CA PHE A 810 4.82 25.71 -1.37
C PHE A 810 3.59 26.60 -1.10
N GLY A 811 3.77 27.78 -0.51
CA GLY A 811 2.69 28.70 -0.17
C GLY A 811 1.83 29.06 -1.39
N GLY A 812 0.52 28.84 -1.30
CA GLY A 812 -0.43 29.12 -2.40
C GLY A 812 -0.51 28.04 -3.48
N HIS A 813 0.26 26.96 -3.39
CA HIS A 813 0.28 25.88 -4.38
C HIS A 813 -0.32 24.58 -3.84
N ARG A 814 -1.26 23.99 -4.59
CA ARG A 814 -1.87 22.68 -4.28
C ARG A 814 -1.25 21.51 -5.03
N GLU A 815 -0.70 21.79 -6.21
CA GLU A 815 -0.12 20.78 -7.11
C GLU A 815 1.32 20.39 -6.73
N PRO A 816 1.85 19.28 -7.29
CA PRO A 816 3.25 18.94 -7.14
C PRO A 816 4.15 20.04 -7.65
N LEU A 817 5.16 20.37 -6.84
CA LEU A 817 6.11 21.41 -7.16
C LEU A 817 7.45 20.81 -7.58
N PRO A 818 8.15 21.42 -8.55
CA PRO A 818 9.51 21.04 -8.85
C PRO A 818 10.43 21.40 -7.67
N PRO A 819 11.65 20.83 -7.62
CA PRO A 819 12.59 21.13 -6.57
C PRO A 819 12.96 22.61 -6.49
N ALA A 820 13.27 23.07 -5.27
CA ALA A 820 13.76 24.41 -5.00
C ALA A 820 14.99 24.36 -4.10
N LEU A 821 15.90 25.32 -4.26
CA LEU A 821 17.03 25.49 -3.35
C LEU A 821 16.60 26.37 -2.18
N LEU A 822 16.86 25.91 -0.97
CA LEU A 822 16.58 26.66 0.25
C LEU A 822 17.85 27.40 0.69
N ARG A 823 17.72 28.68 1.00
CA ARG A 823 18.76 29.48 1.62
C ARG A 823 18.83 29.11 3.09
N ARG A 824 20.05 28.94 3.57
CA ARG A 824 20.26 28.62 4.97
C ARG A 824 20.00 29.89 5.77
N PRO A 825 19.28 29.83 6.90
CA PRO A 825 19.40 30.88 7.89
C PRO A 825 20.89 30.98 8.26
N LEU A 826 21.52 32.11 7.93
CA LEU A 826 22.79 32.48 8.51
C LEU A 826 22.57 32.42 10.03
N ARG A 827 23.29 31.51 10.70
CA ARG A 827 23.31 31.33 12.17
C ARG A 827 22.75 32.56 12.89
N GLN A 828 21.52 32.49 13.44
CA GLN A 828 21.16 33.47 14.44
C GLN A 828 21.77 33.01 15.78
N PRO A 829 22.58 33.87 16.43
CA PRO A 829 23.33 33.53 17.64
C PRO A 829 22.45 33.19 18.84
#